data_AF-A0A6Q2Y965-F1
#
_entry.id   AF-A0A6Q2Y965-F1
#
_cell.length_a   1.000
_cell.length_b   1.000
_cell.length_c   1.000
_cell.angle_alpha   90.00
_cell.angle_beta   90.00
_cell.angle_gamma   90.00
#
_symmetry.space_group_name_H-M   'P 1'
#
loop_
_entity.id
_entity.type
_entity.pdbx_description
1 polymer ?
#
loop_
_entity_poly.entity_id
_entity_poly.type
_entity_poly.pdbx_seq_one_letter_code
_entity_poly.pdbx_strand_id
1 'polypeptide(L)'
;SFLRYVALLWLCVTHLGCAGAEKTVVQKDAEFDITYNDTARSDNQTIYAFNHTVSRNRTEGVRVTVDVLSEGTESSPILFVVRQKQAVLSFQVPLILRGLYQRKYPYAHVGRTLCQPPTRALAETQYFFVDVSTLSSLGTHYQLRISRVESGCGNEICFGHVTCDPVFIVFSQYFKYVFPDGVDTVIVKVNSEMTFPCSVMSIQDIQCPVYDLDNNVAFIGMYQTMTKKGAITVQRKDFPSNSFYVVVVVKTEDEACGGPLRFYPLRPDELIDAGNRSKTLDVVVSPAIKSEVYVMGMLFCLGIFLSFYLLTFLVACVENKRSVHHISVVYSKYCRYIMSYVGVGTQLSLSASDANYGYMGKDYFRCHFSSRHGLSERSLESVTGRSRHESLSSVEEDDYDTLADIDSDKNIVRTKKYLCVSDLARKDKRVLSKKYQIYFWNIATIGVFYALPVIQLVITYQTVVNVTGNQDICYYNFLCAHPLGNLSAFNNILSNLGYVMLGLLFLLIVLQRDIIHSKALERNELNALECGIPKHFGLFYAMGTALMMEGLLSACYHVCPNYTNFQFDTSFMYMIAGLCVLKLYQKRHPDINASAYTAYACLAAVIFFSVLGVVFGKGNMVFWIVFSVIHILATLLLSTQLYYMGRWRLDSGILRRMVYVIYTDCIRQCSGPITLCCLFLSRAAYGLLERPNDFASYLLAIAICNLLLYFAFYIIMKLRSGERIGCMSLVCILFTAVVWGFALFFFFQGLSTWQKTPAESREHNRDCIVLSFFDDHDIWHFLSSIAMFGSFLVRVSEEGHVHVRVLDWRRTRPSVMGSPDWL
;
A
#
# COMPACT_ATOMS: atom_id res chain seq x y z
N SER A 1 82.31 -1.24 51.12
CA SER A 1 81.64 -0.33 50.17
C SER A 1 80.25 -0.76 49.73
N PHE A 2 79.90 -2.06 49.71
CA PHE A 2 78.57 -2.55 49.30
C PHE A 2 77.45 -2.22 50.33
N LEU A 3 77.72 -2.34 51.64
CA LEU A 3 76.72 -2.03 52.68
C LEU A 3 76.30 -0.55 52.76
N ARG A 4 77.17 0.39 52.37
CA ARG A 4 76.82 1.83 52.35
C ARG A 4 75.90 2.20 51.19
N TYR A 5 76.01 1.49 50.06
CA TYR A 5 75.11 1.68 48.92
C TYR A 5 73.71 1.11 49.20
N VAL A 6 73.62 -0.03 49.88
CA VAL A 6 72.34 -0.63 50.27
C VAL A 6 71.61 0.23 51.31
N ALA A 7 72.33 0.82 52.28
CA ALA A 7 71.73 1.71 53.27
C ALA A 7 71.22 3.04 52.66
N LEU A 8 71.93 3.61 51.68
CA LEU A 8 71.49 4.81 50.95
C LEU A 8 70.29 4.52 50.03
N LEU A 9 70.24 3.34 49.39
CA LEU A 9 69.07 2.91 48.64
C LEU A 9 67.86 2.65 49.55
N TRP A 10 68.07 2.06 50.74
CA TRP A 10 66.99 1.85 51.70
C TRP A 10 66.46 3.18 52.26
N LEU A 11 67.33 4.14 52.60
CA LEU A 11 66.92 5.47 53.04
C LEU A 11 66.22 6.29 51.94
N CYS A 12 66.63 6.16 50.67
CA CYS A 12 65.91 6.78 49.55
C CYS A 12 64.57 6.09 49.27
N VAL A 13 64.45 4.78 49.45
CA VAL A 13 63.19 4.02 49.25
C VAL A 13 62.21 4.25 50.41
N THR A 14 62.68 4.49 51.64
CA THR A 14 61.80 4.83 52.77
C THR A 14 61.37 6.30 52.79
N HIS A 15 62.16 7.21 52.20
CA HIS A 15 61.77 8.62 52.04
C HIS A 15 61.01 8.93 50.74
N LEU A 16 60.94 7.99 49.79
CA LEU A 16 59.91 7.94 48.76
C LEU A 16 58.67 7.17 49.24
N GLY A 17 58.34 7.29 50.52
CA GLY A 17 56.97 7.11 50.97
C GLY A 17 56.13 8.14 50.23
N CYS A 18 55.38 7.66 49.24
CA CYS A 18 54.42 8.42 48.47
C CYS A 18 53.64 9.33 49.42
N ALA A 19 53.92 10.64 49.41
CA ALA A 19 53.00 11.62 49.92
C ALA A 19 51.78 11.56 48.99
N GLY A 20 50.92 10.56 49.22
CA GLY A 20 49.60 10.53 48.64
C GLY A 20 48.93 11.79 49.13
N ALA A 21 48.63 12.73 48.23
CA ALA A 21 47.86 13.90 48.56
C ALA A 21 46.61 13.44 49.33
N GLU A 22 46.51 13.79 50.62
CA GLU A 22 45.34 13.49 51.43
C GLU A 22 44.14 14.16 50.78
N LYS A 23 43.29 13.38 50.12
CA LYS A 23 42.02 13.88 49.58
C LYS A 23 41.07 14.15 50.73
N THR A 24 40.68 15.39 50.88
CA THR A 24 39.70 15.82 51.89
C THR A 24 38.29 15.48 51.42
N VAL A 25 37.58 14.62 52.15
CA VAL A 25 36.19 14.24 51.84
C VAL A 25 35.24 15.07 52.72
N VAL A 26 34.39 15.88 52.09
CA VAL A 26 33.40 16.72 52.76
C VAL A 26 32.02 16.13 52.50
N GLN A 27 31.38 15.59 53.54
CA GLN A 27 30.00 15.09 53.45
C GLN A 27 29.02 16.16 53.95
N LYS A 28 27.96 16.42 53.18
CA LYS A 28 26.88 17.35 53.50
C LYS A 28 25.54 16.61 53.46
N ASP A 29 24.74 16.73 54.51
CA ASP A 29 23.33 16.33 54.46
C ASP A 29 22.55 17.40 53.70
N ALA A 30 21.86 16.99 52.65
CA ALA A 30 21.28 17.90 51.66
C ALA A 30 19.76 17.73 51.55
N GLU A 31 19.09 18.80 51.16
CA GLU A 31 17.64 18.90 51.04
C GLU A 31 17.23 19.13 49.58
N PHE A 32 16.03 18.69 49.22
CA PHE A 32 15.48 18.86 47.88
C PHE A 32 15.15 20.31 47.58
N ASP A 33 15.18 20.66 46.29
CA ASP A 33 14.82 21.96 45.72
C ASP A 33 15.72 23.14 46.12
N ILE A 34 16.79 22.89 46.88
CA ILE A 34 17.88 23.83 47.17
C ILE A 34 18.96 23.75 46.09
N THR A 35 19.47 24.91 45.67
CA THR A 35 20.63 25.02 44.78
C THR A 35 21.92 25.18 45.58
N TYR A 36 22.82 24.21 45.47
CA TYR A 36 24.14 24.21 46.09
C TYR A 36 25.17 24.79 45.13
N ASN A 37 25.80 25.90 45.53
CA ASN A 37 26.85 26.58 44.77
C ASN A 37 28.19 26.33 45.45
N ASP A 38 28.97 25.39 44.92
CA ASP A 38 30.22 24.93 45.53
C ASP A 38 31.37 24.90 44.51
N THR A 39 32.59 24.70 45.00
CA THR A 39 33.81 24.67 44.17
C THR A 39 34.52 23.32 44.31
N ALA A 40 34.72 22.64 43.18
CA ALA A 40 35.47 21.39 43.12
C ALA A 40 36.94 21.66 42.79
N ARG A 41 37.84 20.94 43.47
CA ARG A 41 39.30 20.96 43.31
C ARG A 41 39.84 19.52 43.37
N SER A 42 41.06 19.29 42.91
CA SER A 42 41.67 17.95 42.87
C SER A 42 41.97 17.35 44.25
N ASP A 43 42.06 18.19 45.28
CA ASP A 43 42.34 17.85 46.68
C ASP A 43 41.07 17.65 47.53
N ASN A 44 39.89 17.99 47.00
CA ASN A 44 38.62 17.84 47.70
C ASN A 44 37.61 16.94 46.96
N GLN A 45 36.81 16.20 47.72
CA GLN A 45 35.67 15.44 47.23
C GLN A 45 34.46 15.81 48.06
N THR A 46 33.40 16.30 47.41
CA THR A 46 32.15 16.66 48.10
C THR A 46 31.11 15.56 47.90
N ILE A 47 30.47 15.11 48.97
CA ILE A 47 29.43 14.09 48.96
C ILE A 47 28.15 14.69 49.53
N TYR A 48 27.08 14.73 48.74
CA TYR A 48 25.75 15.15 49.19
C TYR A 48 24.90 13.93 49.49
N ALA A 49 24.35 13.85 50.71
CA ALA A 49 23.47 12.76 51.13
C ALA A 49 22.01 13.21 51.13
N PHE A 50 21.14 12.41 50.50
CA PHE A 50 19.71 12.67 50.40
C PHE A 50 18.90 11.46 50.86
N ASN A 51 17.72 11.70 51.42
CA ASN A 51 16.74 10.68 51.77
C ASN A 51 15.46 10.83 50.93
N HIS A 52 15.10 9.81 50.17
CA HIS A 52 13.91 9.81 49.32
C HIS A 52 12.95 8.71 49.75
N THR A 53 11.68 9.03 49.99
CA THR A 53 10.67 8.02 50.34
C THR A 53 9.88 7.63 49.10
N VAL A 54 10.07 6.41 48.62
CA VAL A 54 9.37 5.86 47.47
C VAL A 54 8.10 5.17 47.94
N SER A 55 6.94 5.61 47.46
CA SER A 55 5.63 4.97 47.70
C SER A 55 5.21 4.12 46.52
N ARG A 56 4.49 3.03 46.77
CA ARG A 56 3.91 2.20 45.70
C ARG A 56 2.81 2.92 44.91
N ASN A 57 2.10 3.85 45.56
CA ASN A 57 0.91 4.52 45.01
C ASN A 57 1.19 5.92 44.45
N ARG A 58 2.44 6.41 44.50
CA ARG A 58 2.83 7.70 43.93
C ARG A 58 4.03 7.55 43.01
N THR A 59 3.94 8.16 41.83
CA THR A 59 5.03 8.24 40.85
C THR A 59 5.76 9.57 41.00
N GLU A 60 6.62 9.69 42.01
CA GLU A 60 7.48 10.87 42.19
C GLU A 60 8.86 10.57 41.62
N GLY A 61 9.35 11.32 40.64
CA GLY A 61 10.72 11.19 40.11
C GLY A 61 11.71 12.08 40.85
N VAL A 62 13.01 11.75 40.80
CA VAL A 62 14.09 12.62 41.32
C VAL A 62 14.97 13.06 40.15
N ARG A 63 15.17 14.36 39.98
CA ARG A 63 16.00 14.93 38.92
C ARG A 63 17.21 15.64 39.51
N VAL A 64 18.39 15.26 39.00
CA VAL A 64 19.67 15.89 39.32
C VAL A 64 20.01 16.85 38.19
N THR A 65 20.06 18.14 38.50
CA THR A 65 20.44 19.20 37.57
C THR A 65 21.75 19.81 38.01
N VAL A 66 22.71 19.88 37.11
CA VAL A 66 24.01 20.48 37.36
C VAL A 66 24.34 21.50 36.29
N ASP A 67 24.97 22.59 36.71
CA ASP A 67 25.46 23.66 35.86
C ASP A 67 26.91 23.98 36.21
N VAL A 68 27.78 24.11 35.22
CA VAL A 68 29.21 24.41 35.42
C VAL A 68 29.53 25.72 34.73
N LEU A 69 29.90 26.72 35.54
CA LEU A 69 30.00 28.12 35.11
C LEU A 69 31.42 28.54 34.71
N SER A 70 32.43 27.70 34.95
CA SER A 70 33.85 28.04 34.73
C SER A 70 34.34 27.69 33.32
N GLU A 71 34.89 28.67 32.60
CA GLU A 71 35.57 28.47 31.31
C GLU A 71 36.87 27.65 31.49
N GLY A 72 37.11 26.64 30.63
CA GLY A 72 38.34 25.82 30.63
C GLY A 72 38.21 24.38 31.19
N THR A 73 37.01 23.92 31.53
CA THR A 73 36.73 22.57 32.08
C THR A 73 36.88 21.40 31.09
N GLU A 74 37.21 21.68 29.82
CA GLU A 74 37.37 20.65 28.79
C GLU A 74 38.57 19.72 29.04
N SER A 75 39.64 20.26 29.64
CA SER A 75 40.87 19.52 29.97
C SER A 75 40.77 18.73 31.28
N SER A 76 39.88 19.15 32.19
CA SER A 76 39.71 18.58 33.53
C SER A 76 38.23 18.68 33.96
N PRO A 77 37.36 17.80 33.42
CA PRO A 77 35.93 17.87 33.67
C PRO A 77 35.58 17.50 35.11
N ILE A 78 34.45 18.00 35.59
CA ILE A 78 33.89 17.60 36.88
C ILE A 78 33.13 16.28 36.69
N LEU A 79 33.47 15.28 37.48
CA LEU A 79 32.78 13.98 37.51
C LEU A 79 31.73 13.97 38.62
N PHE A 80 30.49 13.72 38.23
CA PHE A 80 29.37 13.47 39.12
C PHE A 80 29.08 11.98 39.16
N VAL A 81 29.01 11.40 40.36
CA VAL A 81 28.64 10.00 40.59
C VAL A 81 27.47 9.94 41.56
N VAL A 82 26.31 9.54 41.06
CA VAL A 82 25.11 9.32 41.86
C VAL A 82 25.03 7.84 42.24
N ARG A 83 25.20 7.55 43.52
CA ARG A 83 25.10 6.21 44.09
C ARG A 83 23.70 6.00 44.67
N GLN A 84 22.94 5.10 44.07
CA GLN A 84 21.62 4.66 44.53
C GLN A 84 21.72 3.25 45.13
N LYS A 85 20.63 2.78 45.76
CA LYS A 85 20.56 1.44 46.39
C LYS A 85 20.93 0.28 45.44
N GLN A 86 20.54 0.36 44.17
CA GLN A 86 20.71 -0.74 43.19
C GLN A 86 21.34 -0.28 41.86
N ALA A 87 21.73 0.99 41.76
CA ALA A 87 22.26 1.56 40.52
C ALA A 87 23.28 2.66 40.83
N VAL A 88 24.22 2.84 39.91
CA VAL A 88 25.16 3.96 39.94
C VAL A 88 25.06 4.68 38.60
N LEU A 89 24.81 5.98 38.65
CA LEU A 89 24.80 6.85 37.49
C LEU A 89 26.01 7.77 37.57
N SER A 90 26.90 7.71 36.59
CA SER A 90 28.04 8.62 36.50
C SER A 90 28.02 9.39 35.18
N PHE A 91 28.41 10.66 35.24
CA PHE A 91 28.57 11.51 34.06
C PHE A 91 29.55 12.65 34.36
N GLN A 92 30.25 13.08 33.32
CA GLN A 92 31.14 14.23 33.38
C GLN A 92 30.42 15.49 32.91
N VAL A 93 30.85 16.65 33.42
CA VAL A 93 30.43 17.97 32.93
C VAL A 93 31.68 18.79 32.58
N PRO A 94 31.79 19.33 31.35
CA PRO A 94 30.80 19.28 30.27
C PRO A 94 30.57 17.86 29.73
N LEU A 95 29.31 17.51 29.50
CA LEU A 95 28.92 16.23 28.92
C LEU A 95 29.09 16.32 27.41
N ILE A 96 29.91 15.43 26.83
CA ILE A 96 30.21 15.44 25.41
C ILE A 96 29.35 14.37 24.71
N LEU A 97 28.41 14.81 23.88
CA LEU A 97 27.64 13.94 23.00
C LEU A 97 28.21 13.94 21.59
N ARG A 98 28.10 12.79 20.90
CA ARG A 98 28.55 12.64 19.52
C ARG A 98 27.36 12.61 18.58
N GLY A 99 27.31 13.55 17.64
CA GLY A 99 26.35 13.58 16.54
C GLY A 99 26.85 12.83 15.30
N LEU A 100 26.24 13.10 14.14
CA LEU A 100 26.70 12.58 12.86
C LEU A 100 28.15 13.02 12.56
N TYR A 101 28.84 12.18 11.79
CA TYR A 101 30.24 12.40 11.39
C TYR A 101 31.21 12.60 12.57
N GLN A 102 30.89 12.04 13.74
CA GLN A 102 31.69 12.13 14.98
C GLN A 102 31.84 13.56 15.54
N ARG A 103 30.94 14.48 15.17
CA ARG A 103 30.88 15.84 15.74
C ARG A 103 30.63 15.80 17.24
N LYS A 104 31.37 16.60 18.02
CA LYS A 104 31.32 16.62 19.48
C LYS A 104 30.58 17.87 19.97
N TYR A 105 29.53 17.67 20.77
CA TYR A 105 28.70 18.72 21.35
C TYR A 105 28.87 18.76 22.88
N PRO A 106 29.48 19.81 23.46
CA PRO A 106 29.63 19.95 24.90
C PRO A 106 28.37 20.55 25.54
N TYR A 107 27.91 19.94 26.63
CA TYR A 107 26.80 20.43 27.45
C TYR A 107 27.30 20.79 28.85
N ALA A 108 27.30 22.08 29.19
CA ALA A 108 27.64 22.58 30.52
C ALA A 108 26.48 22.45 31.51
N HIS A 109 25.24 22.55 31.00
CA HIS A 109 24.02 22.35 31.77
C HIS A 109 23.46 20.94 31.51
N VAL A 110 23.45 20.08 32.53
CA VAL A 110 23.06 18.67 32.41
C VAL A 110 22.02 18.32 33.47
N GLY A 111 20.86 17.86 33.02
CA GLY A 111 19.78 17.37 33.88
C GLY A 111 19.50 15.89 33.64
N ARG A 112 19.66 15.04 34.67
CA ARG A 112 19.47 13.58 34.59
C ARG A 112 18.41 13.15 35.60
N THR A 113 17.43 12.36 35.14
CA THR A 113 16.42 11.80 36.04
C THR A 113 16.92 10.47 36.58
N LEU A 114 16.76 10.24 37.88
CA LEU A 114 17.24 9.03 38.57
C LEU A 114 16.24 7.89 38.43
N CYS A 115 16.76 6.71 38.09
CA CYS A 115 15.90 5.55 37.92
C CYS A 115 15.45 5.06 39.30
N GLN A 116 14.19 4.64 39.41
CA GLN A 116 13.66 4.15 40.67
C GLN A 116 13.53 2.63 40.61
N PRO A 117 14.31 1.89 41.41
CA PRO A 117 14.12 0.46 41.51
C PRO A 117 12.74 0.17 42.13
N PRO A 118 12.01 -0.86 41.65
CA PRO A 118 10.69 -1.20 42.18
C PRO A 118 10.79 -1.60 43.66
N THR A 119 9.96 -0.99 44.51
CA THR A 119 9.86 -1.38 45.94
C THR A 119 8.68 -2.33 46.16
N ARG A 120 8.88 -3.34 47.01
CA ARG A 120 7.84 -4.30 47.44
C ARG A 120 7.01 -3.77 48.61
N ALA A 121 7.55 -2.81 49.36
CA ALA A 121 6.88 -2.20 50.51
C ALA A 121 5.88 -1.12 50.06
N LEU A 122 4.89 -0.82 50.91
CA LEU A 122 3.94 0.28 50.69
C LEU A 122 4.65 1.64 50.60
N ALA A 123 5.67 1.84 51.43
CA ALA A 123 6.60 2.95 51.37
C ALA A 123 7.98 2.48 51.86
N GLU A 124 9.04 2.94 51.20
CA GLU A 124 10.41 2.65 51.56
C GLU A 124 11.26 3.92 51.46
N THR A 125 11.90 4.33 52.55
CA THR A 125 12.89 5.40 52.53
C THR A 125 14.22 4.85 52.05
N GLN A 126 14.72 5.40 50.95
CA GLN A 126 15.97 5.05 50.30
C GLN A 126 16.94 6.23 50.39
N TYR A 127 18.20 5.94 50.68
CA TYR A 127 19.27 6.94 50.66
C TYR A 127 20.00 6.88 49.32
N PHE A 128 20.34 8.05 48.79
CA PHE A 128 21.25 8.16 47.66
C PHE A 128 22.27 9.27 47.90
N PHE A 129 23.42 9.12 47.28
CA PHE A 129 24.57 10.02 47.46
C PHE A 129 24.99 10.59 46.11
N VAL A 130 25.35 11.87 46.07
CA VAL A 130 25.94 12.50 44.89
C VAL A 130 27.38 12.90 45.23
N ASP A 131 28.32 12.20 44.62
CA ASP A 131 29.75 12.49 44.77
C ASP A 131 30.20 13.42 43.64
N VAL A 132 30.89 14.50 44.00
CA VAL A 132 31.44 15.48 43.07
C VAL A 132 32.96 15.52 43.22
N SER A 133 33.67 15.33 42.11
CA SER A 133 35.14 15.32 42.07
C SER A 133 35.67 15.89 40.74
N THR A 134 36.89 16.44 40.76
CA THR A 134 37.59 16.90 39.55
C THR A 134 39.08 16.56 39.65
N LEU A 135 39.77 16.55 38.52
CA LEU A 135 41.23 16.48 38.47
C LEU A 135 41.88 17.86 38.35
N SER A 136 41.09 18.94 38.26
CA SER A 136 41.59 20.30 38.15
C SER A 136 42.18 20.80 39.48
N SER A 137 43.40 21.33 39.43
CA SER A 137 44.00 22.06 40.57
C SER A 137 43.41 23.47 40.74
N LEU A 138 42.82 24.02 39.67
CA LEU A 138 42.08 25.26 39.69
C LEU A 138 40.66 24.99 40.23
N GLY A 139 40.17 25.87 41.10
CA GLY A 139 38.82 25.75 41.63
C GLY A 139 37.78 25.91 40.52
N THR A 140 36.99 24.86 40.27
CA THR A 140 35.92 24.85 39.27
C THR A 140 34.57 25.04 39.96
N HIS A 141 33.82 26.08 39.57
CA HIS A 141 32.54 26.42 40.20
C HIS A 141 31.40 25.63 39.54
N TYR A 142 30.57 24.98 40.37
CA TYR A 142 29.40 24.26 39.92
C TYR A 142 28.16 24.61 40.75
N GLN A 143 26.99 24.52 40.13
CA GLN A 143 25.69 24.58 40.77
C GLN A 143 25.04 23.20 40.70
N LEU A 144 24.66 22.63 41.84
CA LEU A 144 23.93 21.36 41.94
C LEU A 144 22.54 21.64 42.51
N ARG A 145 21.50 21.21 41.81
CA ARG A 145 20.12 21.26 42.31
C ARG A 145 19.47 19.90 42.11
N ILE A 146 18.89 19.36 43.18
CA ILE A 146 18.12 18.11 43.10
C ILE A 146 16.66 18.44 43.38
N SER A 147 15.80 18.23 42.40
CA SER A 147 14.38 18.52 42.52
C SER A 147 13.54 17.24 42.46
N ARG A 148 12.39 17.29 43.14
CA ARG A 148 11.34 16.30 42.92
C ARG A 148 10.61 16.67 41.64
N VAL A 149 10.54 15.72 40.73
CA VAL A 149 9.69 15.82 39.54
C VAL A 149 8.43 15.06 39.88
N GLU A 150 7.44 15.77 40.42
CA GLU A 150 6.09 15.27 40.39
C GLU A 150 5.72 15.13 38.91
N SER A 151 5.27 13.94 38.50
CA SER A 151 4.54 13.84 37.25
C SER A 151 3.41 14.86 37.36
N GLY A 152 3.40 15.90 36.51
CA GLY A 152 2.36 16.95 36.52
C GLY A 152 0.91 16.41 36.37
N CYS A 153 0.75 15.10 36.19
CA CYS A 153 -0.46 14.37 36.52
C CYS A 153 -0.63 14.27 38.05
N GLY A 154 -1.29 15.27 38.64
CA GLY A 154 -1.78 15.16 40.02
C GLY A 154 -2.65 13.92 40.17
N ASN A 155 -2.20 12.97 41.01
CA ASN A 155 -2.86 11.72 41.40
C ASN A 155 -3.36 10.83 40.25
N GLU A 156 -2.65 9.72 40.00
CA GLU A 156 -2.88 8.75 38.93
C GLU A 156 -2.60 9.32 37.53
N ILE A 157 -2.04 8.50 36.64
CA ILE A 157 -2.18 8.74 35.20
C ILE A 157 -3.66 8.46 34.91
N CYS A 158 -4.48 9.47 35.19
CA CYS A 158 -5.92 9.38 35.29
C CYS A 158 -6.51 8.98 33.93
N PHE A 159 -7.42 8.01 33.97
CA PHE A 159 -8.31 7.68 32.88
C PHE A 159 -9.05 8.92 32.37
N GLY A 160 -8.86 9.25 31.10
CA GLY A 160 -9.62 10.29 30.41
C GLY A 160 -8.75 11.23 29.59
N HIS A 161 -9.38 11.90 28.62
CA HIS A 161 -8.81 12.95 27.78
C HIS A 161 -8.39 14.16 28.66
N VAL A 162 -7.21 14.13 29.27
CA VAL A 162 -6.63 15.28 29.95
C VAL A 162 -5.17 15.42 29.50
N THR A 163 -4.91 16.50 28.79
CA THR A 163 -3.59 16.96 28.34
C THR A 163 -2.69 17.18 29.55
N CYS A 164 -1.46 16.66 29.53
CA CYS A 164 -0.49 17.04 30.54
C CYS A 164 -0.13 18.53 30.35
N ASP A 165 0.22 19.22 31.44
CA ASP A 165 0.87 20.52 31.27
C ASP A 165 2.12 20.34 30.39
N PRO A 166 2.36 21.24 29.43
CA PRO A 166 3.47 21.14 28.51
C PRO A 166 4.81 20.97 29.25
N VAL A 167 5.50 19.87 29.01
CA VAL A 167 6.79 19.53 29.63
C VAL A 167 7.91 20.22 28.85
N PHE A 168 8.68 21.06 29.53
CA PHE A 168 9.88 21.69 28.98
C PHE A 168 11.09 20.76 29.10
N ILE A 169 11.56 20.22 27.96
CA ILE A 169 12.70 19.29 27.91
C ILE A 169 13.89 19.99 27.26
N VAL A 170 14.95 20.20 28.04
CA VAL A 170 16.24 20.75 27.57
C VAL A 170 17.16 19.64 27.04
N PHE A 171 17.05 18.43 27.58
CA PHE A 171 17.98 17.35 27.28
C PHE A 171 17.26 16.00 27.18
N SER A 172 16.90 15.43 28.33
CA SER A 172 16.09 14.23 28.41
C SER A 172 15.19 14.26 29.63
N GLN A 173 14.08 13.55 29.56
CA GLN A 173 13.20 13.30 30.69
C GLN A 173 12.45 12.00 30.45
N TYR A 174 12.11 11.30 31.53
CA TYR A 174 11.27 10.11 31.42
C TYR A 174 10.23 10.02 32.51
N PHE A 175 9.13 9.36 32.19
CA PHE A 175 7.94 9.22 33.01
C PHE A 175 7.60 7.75 33.20
N LYS A 176 7.18 7.36 34.39
CA LYS A 176 6.76 6.00 34.70
C LYS A 176 5.26 5.86 34.46
N TYR A 177 4.86 4.86 33.67
CA TYR A 177 3.47 4.43 33.52
C TYR A 177 3.27 3.04 34.15
N VAL A 178 2.13 2.85 34.82
CA VAL A 178 1.70 1.56 35.37
C VAL A 178 0.34 1.22 34.79
N PHE A 179 0.19 0.02 34.23
CA PHE A 179 -1.08 -0.41 33.65
C PHE A 179 -2.14 -0.57 34.77
N PRO A 180 -3.31 0.08 34.65
CA PRO A 180 -4.41 -0.13 35.58
C PRO A 180 -5.10 -1.49 35.33
N ASP A 181 -5.87 -1.96 36.32
CA ASP A 181 -6.60 -3.22 36.20
C ASP A 181 -7.64 -3.15 35.07
N GLY A 182 -7.64 -4.18 34.21
CA GLY A 182 -8.55 -4.29 33.06
C GLY A 182 -8.12 -3.55 31.79
N VAL A 183 -6.95 -2.89 31.77
CA VAL A 183 -6.38 -2.26 30.57
C VAL A 183 -5.16 -3.04 30.08
N ASP A 184 -5.28 -3.66 28.91
CA ASP A 184 -4.20 -4.48 28.32
C ASP A 184 -3.40 -3.74 27.24
N THR A 185 -3.95 -2.66 26.68
CA THR A 185 -3.36 -1.91 25.58
C THR A 185 -3.55 -0.41 25.76
N VAL A 186 -2.49 0.35 25.55
CA VAL A 186 -2.49 1.82 25.66
C VAL A 186 -1.75 2.44 24.47
N ILE A 187 -2.08 3.68 24.14
CA ILE A 187 -1.36 4.47 23.15
C ILE A 187 -0.71 5.66 23.84
N VAL A 188 0.60 5.79 23.65
CA VAL A 188 1.38 6.93 24.12
C VAL A 188 1.48 7.92 22.97
N LYS A 189 0.83 9.08 23.11
CA LYS A 189 0.83 10.18 22.14
C LYS A 189 1.73 11.30 22.66
N VAL A 190 2.60 11.83 21.80
CA VAL A 190 3.42 12.99 22.11
C VAL A 190 3.22 14.05 21.05
N ASN A 191 2.88 15.26 21.50
CA ASN A 191 2.59 16.41 20.66
C ASN A 191 3.49 17.60 21.03
N SER A 192 3.83 18.40 20.02
CA SER A 192 4.68 19.59 20.12
C SER A 192 4.19 20.63 19.12
N GLU A 193 4.14 21.89 19.54
CA GLU A 193 3.91 23.00 18.60
C GLU A 193 5.18 23.31 17.79
N MET A 194 6.35 22.97 18.33
CA MET A 194 7.66 23.21 17.73
C MET A 194 8.06 22.07 16.80
N THR A 195 8.45 22.39 15.55
CA THR A 195 9.00 21.42 14.58
C THR A 195 10.40 20.95 14.97
N PHE A 196 11.27 21.90 15.33
CA PHE A 196 12.64 21.68 15.77
C PHE A 196 12.82 22.24 17.20
N PRO A 197 13.69 21.66 18.04
CA PRO A 197 14.68 20.62 17.74
C PRO A 197 14.06 19.21 17.53
N CYS A 198 14.76 18.33 16.81
CA CYS A 198 14.39 16.93 16.62
C CYS A 198 14.40 16.19 17.95
N SER A 199 13.45 15.28 18.14
CA SER A 199 13.32 14.52 19.38
C SER A 199 13.05 13.04 19.11
N VAL A 200 13.46 12.19 20.04
CA VAL A 200 13.18 10.75 20.04
C VAL A 200 12.30 10.43 21.24
N MET A 201 11.23 9.68 21.00
CA MET A 201 10.44 9.04 22.04
C MET A 201 10.80 7.56 22.08
N SER A 202 11.05 7.02 23.26
CA SER A 202 11.37 5.61 23.51
C SER A 202 10.54 5.06 24.67
N ILE A 203 9.96 3.87 24.49
CA ILE A 203 9.20 3.13 25.49
C ILE A 203 10.07 1.98 25.97
N GLN A 204 10.52 2.06 27.23
CA GLN A 204 11.49 1.14 27.82
C GLN A 204 10.88 0.40 29.01
N ASP A 205 11.36 -0.81 29.31
CA ASP A 205 10.96 -1.51 30.54
C ASP A 205 11.50 -0.78 31.79
N ILE A 206 10.93 -1.06 32.97
CA ILE A 206 11.37 -0.49 34.24
C ILE A 206 12.62 -1.22 34.74
N GLN A 207 13.71 -1.03 34.01
CA GLN A 207 15.02 -1.59 34.32
C GLN A 207 16.07 -0.46 34.39
N CYS A 208 16.93 -0.51 35.41
CA CYS A 208 18.09 0.37 35.52
C CYS A 208 19.32 -0.31 34.87
N PRO A 209 20.17 0.42 34.13
CA PRO A 209 20.08 1.85 33.81
C PRO A 209 19.06 2.14 32.70
N VAL A 210 18.43 3.32 32.76
CA VAL A 210 17.54 3.83 31.70
C VAL A 210 18.41 4.48 30.62
N TYR A 211 18.08 4.26 29.34
CA TYR A 211 18.79 4.88 28.21
C TYR A 211 18.10 6.17 27.78
N ASP A 212 18.63 7.29 28.28
CA ASP A 212 18.09 8.64 28.15
C ASP A 212 19.08 9.63 27.52
N LEU A 213 20.06 9.12 26.75
CA LEU A 213 21.01 9.91 25.96
C LEU A 213 20.75 9.74 24.47
N ASP A 214 21.08 10.76 23.66
CA ASP A 214 20.89 10.71 22.20
C ASP A 214 21.58 9.51 21.54
N ASN A 215 22.74 9.11 22.07
CA ASN A 215 23.52 8.00 21.54
C ASN A 215 23.04 6.61 21.99
N ASN A 216 22.20 6.50 23.02
CA ASN A 216 21.81 5.21 23.60
C ASN A 216 20.29 4.94 23.63
N VAL A 217 19.45 5.97 23.52
CA VAL A 217 17.99 5.88 23.61
C VAL A 217 17.36 4.91 22.59
N ALA A 218 18.07 4.65 21.49
CA ALA A 218 17.65 3.74 20.43
C ALA A 218 18.04 2.26 20.64
N PHE A 219 18.80 1.92 21.69
CA PHE A 219 19.29 0.54 21.88
C PHE A 219 18.34 -0.36 22.67
N ILE A 220 17.34 0.18 23.35
CA ILE A 220 16.41 -0.59 24.17
C ILE A 220 14.98 -0.09 24.00
N GLY A 221 14.04 -1.03 24.05
CA GLY A 221 12.62 -0.71 23.93
C GLY A 221 12.20 -0.33 22.52
N MET A 222 10.99 0.24 22.42
CA MET A 222 10.45 0.72 21.14
C MET A 222 10.70 2.21 21.01
N TYR A 223 11.21 2.69 19.88
CA TYR A 223 11.50 4.11 19.71
C TYR A 223 11.07 4.64 18.35
N GLN A 224 10.83 5.96 18.31
CA GLN A 224 10.56 6.71 17.08
C GLN A 224 11.14 8.12 17.16
N THR A 225 11.57 8.64 16.01
CA THR A 225 11.88 10.06 15.85
C THR A 225 10.60 10.88 15.61
N MET A 226 10.58 12.12 16.08
CA MET A 226 9.45 13.03 15.87
C MET A 226 9.87 14.49 15.78
N THR A 227 9.21 15.22 14.87
CA THR A 227 9.16 16.69 14.83
C THR A 227 8.02 17.18 15.73
N LYS A 228 6.77 17.14 15.28
CA LYS A 228 5.62 17.64 16.05
C LYS A 228 4.82 16.56 16.74
N LYS A 229 4.68 15.40 16.11
CA LYS A 229 3.79 14.34 16.56
C LYS A 229 4.50 13.00 16.59
N GLY A 230 4.18 12.19 17.58
CA GLY A 230 4.56 10.79 17.67
C GLY A 230 3.50 9.98 18.41
N ALA A 231 3.27 8.74 18.00
CA ALA A 231 2.45 7.80 18.76
C ALA A 231 3.05 6.39 18.76
N ILE A 232 3.03 5.70 19.90
CA ILE A 232 3.39 4.27 20.00
C ILE A 232 2.30 3.54 20.77
N THR A 233 1.77 2.46 20.19
CA THR A 233 0.84 1.55 20.85
C THR A 233 1.63 0.52 21.64
N VAL A 234 1.32 0.38 22.93
CA VAL A 234 2.03 -0.45 23.89
C VAL A 234 1.09 -1.52 24.42
N GLN A 235 1.50 -2.79 24.40
CA GLN A 235 0.73 -3.90 24.95
C GLN A 235 1.31 -4.33 26.30
N ARG A 236 0.44 -4.57 27.29
CA ARG A 236 0.82 -5.00 28.63
C ARG A 236 1.67 -6.27 28.62
N LYS A 237 1.38 -7.19 27.69
CA LYS A 237 2.09 -8.48 27.55
C LYS A 237 3.58 -8.33 27.22
N ASP A 238 3.98 -7.19 26.64
CA ASP A 238 5.37 -6.95 26.22
C ASP A 238 6.25 -6.48 27.40
N PHE A 239 5.64 -6.17 28.56
CA PHE A 239 6.31 -5.62 29.75
C PHE A 239 6.06 -6.50 30.99
N PRO A 240 7.06 -7.24 31.48
CA PRO A 240 6.90 -8.18 32.61
C PRO A 240 6.51 -7.50 33.92
N SER A 241 6.89 -6.22 34.08
CA SER A 241 6.59 -5.43 35.29
C SER A 241 5.18 -4.82 35.29
N ASN A 242 4.37 -5.02 34.23
CA ASN A 242 3.10 -4.30 34.01
C ASN A 242 3.26 -2.78 34.08
N SER A 243 4.41 -2.27 33.66
CA SER A 243 4.77 -0.88 33.77
C SER A 243 5.94 -0.58 32.82
N PHE A 244 6.05 0.66 32.34
CA PHE A 244 7.10 1.08 31.42
C PHE A 244 7.52 2.53 31.65
N TYR A 245 8.67 2.92 31.12
CA TYR A 245 9.13 4.29 31.04
C TYR A 245 8.85 4.89 29.66
N VAL A 246 8.26 6.08 29.62
CA VAL A 246 8.22 6.94 28.44
C VAL A 246 9.43 7.86 28.52
N VAL A 247 10.46 7.59 27.74
CA VAL A 247 11.69 8.37 27.66
C VAL A 247 11.63 9.29 26.45
N VAL A 248 11.86 10.59 26.67
CA VAL A 248 11.94 11.57 25.61
C VAL A 248 13.28 12.28 25.65
N VAL A 249 13.96 12.30 24.51
CA VAL A 249 15.31 12.87 24.35
C VAL A 249 15.30 13.87 23.19
N VAL A 250 15.83 15.06 23.43
CA VAL A 250 16.10 16.05 22.38
C VAL A 250 17.41 15.68 21.71
N LYS A 251 17.41 15.48 20.38
CA LYS A 251 18.62 15.13 19.64
C LYS A 251 19.56 16.33 19.52
N THR A 252 20.86 16.06 19.47
CA THR A 252 21.88 17.10 19.28
C THR A 252 21.78 17.76 17.90
N GLU A 253 21.26 17.03 16.91
CA GLU A 253 21.13 17.45 15.51
C GLU A 253 19.72 17.18 14.97
N ASP A 254 19.31 17.97 13.97
CA ASP A 254 17.96 17.93 13.41
C ASP A 254 17.81 17.02 12.17
N GLU A 255 18.92 16.48 11.65
CA GLU A 255 18.97 15.72 10.39
C GLU A 255 18.09 14.46 10.42
N ALA A 256 18.06 13.76 11.56
CA ALA A 256 17.21 12.58 11.73
C ALA A 256 15.71 12.88 11.53
N CYS A 257 15.31 14.14 11.69
CA CYS A 257 13.95 14.64 11.46
C CYS A 257 13.81 15.48 10.18
N GLY A 258 14.79 15.45 9.25
CA GLY A 258 14.75 16.20 8.00
C GLY A 258 15.22 17.66 8.10
N GLY A 259 15.77 18.07 9.25
CA GLY A 259 16.32 19.41 9.43
C GLY A 259 17.65 19.63 8.70
N PRO A 260 18.02 20.89 8.42
CA PRO A 260 19.26 21.20 7.74
C PRO A 260 20.47 20.88 8.63
N LEU A 261 21.40 20.09 8.08
CA LEU A 261 22.76 20.01 8.61
C LEU A 261 23.45 21.37 8.44
N ARG A 262 23.83 22.02 9.54
CA ARG A 262 24.69 23.20 9.44
C ARG A 262 26.03 22.79 8.82
N PHE A 263 26.38 23.41 7.70
CA PHE A 263 27.69 23.24 7.05
C PHE A 263 28.76 23.94 7.88
N TYR A 264 29.39 23.21 8.79
CA TYR A 264 30.65 23.61 9.42
C TYR A 264 31.79 22.84 8.77
N PRO A 265 33.00 23.44 8.65
CA PRO A 265 34.15 22.75 8.07
C PRO A 265 34.39 21.42 8.81
N LEU A 266 34.62 20.34 8.05
CA LEU A 266 34.88 18.97 8.52
C LEU A 266 36.26 18.86 9.19
N ARG A 267 36.48 19.61 10.28
CA ARG A 267 37.66 19.43 11.14
C ARG A 267 37.28 18.45 12.25
N PRO A 268 37.86 17.24 12.29
CA PRO A 268 37.39 16.15 13.16
C PRO A 268 37.56 16.36 14.69
N ASP A 269 38.02 17.53 15.16
CA ASP A 269 38.35 17.75 16.57
C ASP A 269 37.85 19.07 17.17
N GLU A 270 37.03 19.85 16.45
CA GLU A 270 36.47 21.09 17.00
C GLU A 270 35.15 20.80 17.75
N LEU A 271 35.03 21.32 18.97
CA LEU A 271 33.78 21.26 19.74
C LEU A 271 32.78 22.24 19.13
N ILE A 272 31.56 21.77 18.87
CA ILE A 272 30.50 22.56 18.27
C ILE A 272 29.47 22.89 19.35
N ASP A 273 29.20 24.18 19.56
CA ASP A 273 28.10 24.58 20.42
C ASP A 273 26.75 24.17 19.81
N ALA A 274 26.00 23.33 20.54
CA ALA A 274 24.66 22.90 20.15
C ALA A 274 23.63 24.03 20.28
N GLY A 275 23.96 25.10 21.03
CA GLY A 275 23.05 26.15 21.45
C GLY A 275 22.05 25.68 22.50
N ASN A 276 21.15 26.57 22.92
CA ASN A 276 20.07 26.24 23.85
C ASN A 276 18.95 25.48 23.14
N ARG A 277 19.10 24.16 22.99
CA ARG A 277 18.10 23.28 22.39
C ARG A 277 17.12 22.84 23.47
N SER A 278 15.89 23.32 23.38
CA SER A 278 14.81 22.89 24.26
C SER A 278 13.53 22.70 23.46
N LYS A 279 12.68 21.79 23.95
CA LYS A 279 11.42 21.47 23.31
C LYS A 279 10.33 21.26 24.34
N THR A 280 9.19 21.88 24.07
CA THR A 280 7.99 21.77 24.90
C THR A 280 7.07 20.70 24.33
N LEU A 281 6.72 19.69 25.14
CA LEU A 281 5.98 18.51 24.70
C LEU A 281 4.78 18.24 25.61
N ASP A 282 3.65 17.86 25.01
CA ASP A 282 2.52 17.25 25.71
C ASP A 282 2.58 15.74 25.51
N VAL A 283 2.59 14.99 26.63
CA VAL A 283 2.66 13.53 26.64
C VAL A 283 1.35 13.00 27.20
N VAL A 284 0.58 12.29 26.38
CA VAL A 284 -0.72 11.75 26.76
C VAL A 284 -0.70 10.23 26.61
N VAL A 285 -1.08 9.51 27.65
CA VAL A 285 -1.28 8.05 27.59
C VAL A 285 -2.77 7.77 27.73
N SER A 286 -3.38 7.23 26.68
CA SER A 286 -4.80 6.87 26.69
C SER A 286 -4.99 5.37 26.43
N PRO A 287 -6.07 4.75 26.94
CA PRO A 287 -6.43 3.38 26.58
C PRO A 287 -6.56 3.23 25.05
N ALA A 288 -6.07 2.12 24.51
CA ALA A 288 -6.28 1.78 23.11
C ALA A 288 -7.67 1.15 22.90
N ILE A 289 -8.02 0.84 21.64
CA ILE A 289 -9.33 0.28 21.29
C ILE A 289 -9.58 -1.09 21.95
N LYS A 290 -10.84 -1.34 22.33
CA LYS A 290 -11.27 -2.60 22.92
C LYS A 290 -11.42 -3.71 21.87
N SER A 291 -11.36 -4.96 22.30
CA SER A 291 -11.57 -6.14 21.44
C SER A 291 -12.91 -6.14 20.69
N GLU A 292 -13.96 -5.57 21.27
CA GLU A 292 -15.27 -5.41 20.63
C GLU A 292 -15.18 -4.58 19.33
N VAL A 293 -14.32 -3.55 19.30
CA VAL A 293 -14.15 -2.69 18.13
C VAL A 293 -13.50 -3.46 16.97
N TYR A 294 -12.55 -4.35 17.25
CA TYR A 294 -11.97 -5.23 16.23
C TYR A 294 -13.05 -6.12 15.60
N VAL A 295 -13.92 -6.71 16.41
CA VAL A 295 -15.02 -7.56 15.91
C VAL A 295 -15.99 -6.75 15.06
N MET A 296 -16.37 -5.55 15.52
CA MET A 296 -17.25 -4.66 14.77
C MET A 296 -16.63 -4.23 13.43
N GLY A 297 -15.33 -3.90 13.40
CA GLY A 297 -14.60 -3.58 12.17
C GLY A 297 -14.58 -4.74 11.17
N MET A 298 -14.32 -5.98 11.64
CA MET A 298 -14.37 -7.19 10.82
C MET A 298 -15.76 -7.47 10.26
N LEU A 299 -16.80 -7.41 11.10
CA LEU A 299 -18.18 -7.62 10.68
C LEU A 299 -18.66 -6.53 9.71
N PHE A 300 -18.24 -5.28 9.92
CA PHE A 300 -18.56 -4.17 9.02
C PHE A 300 -17.94 -4.38 7.63
N CYS A 301 -16.65 -4.71 7.56
CA CYS A 301 -15.95 -5.00 6.31
C CYS A 301 -16.60 -6.19 5.57
N LEU A 302 -16.77 -7.33 6.26
CA LEU A 302 -17.40 -8.51 5.68
C LEU A 302 -18.85 -8.24 5.25
N GLY A 303 -19.62 -7.49 6.04
CA GLY A 303 -21.01 -7.14 5.75
C GLY A 303 -21.14 -6.33 4.45
N ILE A 304 -20.27 -5.35 4.23
CA ILE A 304 -20.24 -4.56 2.98
C ILE A 304 -20.04 -5.49 1.79
N PHE A 305 -19.01 -6.33 1.80
CA PHE A 305 -18.67 -7.15 0.63
C PHE A 305 -19.63 -8.31 0.42
N LEU A 306 -20.10 -8.97 1.49
CA LEU A 306 -21.12 -10.04 1.39
C LEU A 306 -22.45 -9.50 0.84
N SER A 307 -22.77 -8.22 1.05
CA SER A 307 -23.97 -7.61 0.45
C SER A 307 -23.97 -7.68 -1.09
N PHE A 308 -22.79 -7.56 -1.74
CA PHE A 308 -22.66 -7.69 -3.19
C PHE A 308 -22.89 -9.13 -3.67
N TYR A 309 -22.46 -10.13 -2.88
CA TYR A 309 -22.76 -11.53 -3.16
C TYR A 309 -24.26 -11.81 -3.08
N LEU A 310 -24.91 -11.32 -2.02
CA LEU A 310 -26.37 -11.44 -1.87
C LEU A 310 -27.11 -10.73 -3.01
N LEU A 311 -26.71 -9.51 -3.37
CA LEU A 311 -27.30 -8.78 -4.49
C LEU A 311 -27.14 -9.55 -5.80
N THR A 312 -25.95 -10.08 -6.09
CA THR A 312 -25.68 -10.87 -7.30
C THR A 312 -26.54 -12.15 -7.32
N PHE A 313 -26.67 -12.83 -6.18
CA PHE A 313 -27.53 -14.00 -6.03
C PHE A 313 -29.01 -13.67 -6.26
N LEU A 314 -29.50 -12.55 -5.71
CA LEU A 314 -30.87 -12.08 -5.93
C LEU A 314 -31.12 -11.74 -7.40
N VAL A 315 -30.19 -11.05 -8.06
CA VAL A 315 -30.27 -10.77 -9.50
C VAL A 315 -30.32 -12.06 -10.32
N ALA A 316 -29.44 -13.03 -10.03
CA ALA A 316 -29.45 -14.33 -10.68
C ALA A 316 -30.77 -15.08 -10.49
N CYS A 317 -31.36 -15.03 -9.28
CA CYS A 317 -32.66 -15.62 -8.99
C CYS A 317 -33.80 -14.96 -9.78
N VAL A 318 -33.79 -13.63 -9.90
CA VAL A 318 -34.78 -12.86 -10.67
C VAL A 318 -34.64 -13.16 -12.17
N GLU A 319 -33.43 -13.20 -12.71
CA GLU A 319 -33.17 -13.56 -14.11
C GLU A 319 -33.61 -14.99 -14.43
N ASN A 320 -33.39 -15.93 -13.52
CA ASN A 320 -33.83 -17.31 -13.68
C ASN A 320 -35.37 -17.40 -13.67
N LYS A 321 -36.04 -16.72 -12.72
CA LYS A 321 -37.52 -16.63 -12.72
C LYS A 321 -38.06 -15.99 -13.99
N ARG A 322 -37.43 -14.92 -14.48
CA ARG A 322 -37.85 -14.22 -15.71
C ARG A 322 -37.64 -15.08 -16.96
N SER A 323 -36.57 -15.86 -17.02
CA SER A 323 -36.32 -16.82 -18.11
C SER A 323 -37.34 -17.96 -18.11
N VAL A 324 -37.66 -18.53 -16.95
CA VAL A 324 -38.70 -19.57 -16.82
C VAL A 324 -40.07 -19.01 -17.21
N HIS A 325 -40.40 -17.78 -16.79
CA HIS A 325 -41.65 -17.13 -17.15
C HIS A 325 -41.73 -16.76 -18.64
N HIS A 326 -40.63 -16.31 -19.25
CA HIS A 326 -40.58 -15.98 -20.68
C HIS A 326 -40.71 -17.24 -21.55
N ILE A 327 -40.03 -18.34 -21.19
CA ILE A 327 -40.19 -19.63 -21.86
C ILE A 327 -41.65 -20.10 -21.73
N SER A 328 -42.26 -20.02 -20.54
CA SER A 328 -43.67 -20.37 -20.33
C SER A 328 -44.64 -19.52 -21.16
N VAL A 329 -44.40 -18.20 -21.28
CA VAL A 329 -45.24 -17.28 -22.05
C VAL A 329 -45.07 -17.48 -23.56
N VAL A 330 -43.84 -17.68 -24.05
CA VAL A 330 -43.58 -17.98 -25.46
C VAL A 330 -44.20 -19.32 -25.84
N TYR A 331 -44.06 -20.36 -25.02
CA TYR A 331 -44.69 -21.67 -25.26
C TYR A 331 -46.23 -21.57 -25.26
N SER A 332 -46.81 -20.80 -24.35
CA SER A 332 -48.25 -20.52 -24.30
C SER A 332 -48.75 -19.75 -25.52
N LYS A 333 -47.94 -18.82 -26.06
CA LYS A 333 -48.28 -18.04 -27.26
C LYS A 333 -48.13 -18.89 -28.53
N TYR A 334 -47.12 -19.77 -28.58
CA TYR A 334 -46.89 -20.71 -29.69
C TYR A 334 -47.97 -21.81 -29.75
N CYS A 335 -48.37 -22.37 -28.60
CA CYS A 335 -49.52 -23.29 -28.51
C CYS A 335 -50.83 -22.62 -28.93
N ARG A 336 -51.07 -21.36 -28.52
CA ARG A 336 -52.24 -20.59 -28.99
C ARG A 336 -52.21 -20.27 -30.47
N TYR A 337 -51.01 -20.01 -31.03
CA TYR A 337 -50.84 -19.77 -32.46
C TYR A 337 -51.09 -21.03 -33.29
N ILE A 338 -50.63 -22.20 -32.83
CA ILE A 338 -50.90 -23.50 -33.47
C ILE A 338 -52.39 -23.88 -33.36
N MET A 339 -53.03 -23.66 -32.21
CA MET A 339 -54.49 -23.85 -32.05
C MET A 339 -55.32 -22.90 -32.93
N SER A 340 -54.78 -21.74 -33.31
CA SER A 340 -55.46 -20.79 -34.20
C SER A 340 -55.29 -21.12 -35.69
N TYR A 341 -54.24 -21.88 -36.06
CA TYR A 341 -54.00 -22.30 -37.45
C TYR A 341 -54.64 -23.66 -37.77
N VAL A 342 -54.81 -24.52 -36.78
CA VAL A 342 -55.51 -25.81 -36.92
C VAL A 342 -56.99 -25.59 -36.60
N GLY A 343 -57.71 -24.96 -37.54
CA GLY A 343 -59.15 -25.02 -37.57
C GLY A 343 -59.61 -26.38 -38.09
N VAL A 344 -60.58 -26.99 -37.40
CA VAL A 344 -61.37 -28.20 -37.73
C VAL A 344 -60.89 -29.52 -37.10
N GLY A 345 -61.50 -29.82 -35.95
CA GLY A 345 -62.42 -30.96 -35.79
C GLY A 345 -61.90 -32.37 -36.01
N THR A 346 -61.39 -33.03 -34.97
CA THR A 346 -61.69 -34.45 -34.72
C THR A 346 -61.46 -34.82 -33.26
N GLN A 347 -62.41 -35.57 -32.69
CA GLN A 347 -62.47 -35.99 -31.29
C GLN A 347 -61.24 -36.78 -30.86
N LEU A 348 -60.70 -36.49 -29.68
CA LEU A 348 -59.86 -37.45 -28.96
C LEU A 348 -60.50 -37.72 -27.59
N SER A 349 -61.06 -38.92 -27.47
CA SER A 349 -61.66 -39.47 -26.26
C SER A 349 -60.64 -39.57 -25.13
N LEU A 350 -60.96 -38.93 -24.00
CA LEU A 350 -60.34 -39.19 -22.71
C LEU A 350 -60.68 -40.63 -22.28
N SER A 351 -59.66 -41.45 -22.05
CA SER A 351 -59.79 -42.57 -21.11
C SER A 351 -58.76 -42.37 -20.00
N ALA A 352 -59.28 -42.10 -18.81
CA ALA A 352 -58.56 -42.14 -17.55
C ALA A 352 -58.67 -43.56 -17.00
N SER A 353 -57.54 -44.13 -16.57
CA SER A 353 -57.52 -45.28 -15.67
C SER A 353 -56.37 -45.08 -14.67
N ASP A 354 -56.78 -44.58 -13.51
CA ASP A 354 -56.31 -44.80 -12.13
C ASP A 354 -54.82 -45.08 -11.84
N ALA A 355 -54.24 -44.14 -11.06
CA ALA A 355 -53.53 -44.29 -9.77
C ALA A 355 -52.58 -45.51 -9.58
N ASN A 356 -51.38 -45.42 -9.01
CA ASN A 356 -50.86 -44.51 -7.98
C ASN A 356 -49.35 -44.82 -7.71
N TYR A 357 -48.63 -43.88 -7.08
CA TYR A 357 -47.30 -44.00 -6.42
C TYR A 357 -46.07 -44.45 -7.23
N GLY A 358 -45.13 -43.51 -7.43
CA GLY A 358 -43.74 -43.85 -7.72
C GLY A 358 -42.97 -42.74 -8.43
N TYR A 359 -42.07 -42.10 -7.68
CA TYR A 359 -40.97 -41.25 -8.13
C TYR A 359 -40.34 -41.71 -9.48
N MET A 360 -40.44 -40.93 -10.56
CA MET A 360 -39.56 -41.06 -11.75
C MET A 360 -39.58 -39.80 -12.63
N GLY A 361 -38.46 -39.59 -13.32
CA GLY A 361 -38.09 -38.38 -14.04
C GLY A 361 -39.01 -37.99 -15.20
N LYS A 362 -38.98 -36.69 -15.51
CA LYS A 362 -39.65 -36.12 -16.66
C LYS A 362 -38.85 -36.39 -17.93
N ASP A 363 -39.17 -37.49 -18.60
CA ASP A 363 -38.91 -37.66 -20.02
C ASP A 363 -39.81 -36.70 -20.83
N TYR A 364 -39.18 -35.98 -21.74
CA TYR A 364 -39.82 -35.05 -22.65
C TYR A 364 -40.58 -35.81 -23.74
N PHE A 365 -41.89 -35.57 -23.83
CA PHE A 365 -42.72 -35.98 -24.97
C PHE A 365 -42.18 -35.37 -26.28
N ARG A 366 -41.76 -36.22 -27.22
CA ARG A 366 -41.24 -35.85 -28.55
C ARG A 366 -42.36 -35.97 -29.59
N CYS A 367 -42.80 -34.85 -30.18
CA CYS A 367 -43.66 -34.89 -31.36
C CYS A 367 -42.86 -35.39 -32.58
N HIS A 368 -43.16 -36.59 -33.06
CA HIS A 368 -42.70 -37.06 -34.37
C HIS A 368 -43.57 -36.43 -35.47
N PHE A 369 -42.95 -35.65 -36.36
CA PHE A 369 -43.53 -35.30 -37.66
C PHE A 369 -42.70 -36.00 -38.73
N SER A 370 -43.28 -37.02 -39.35
CA SER A 370 -42.65 -37.77 -40.43
C SER A 370 -43.03 -37.13 -41.76
N SER A 371 -42.09 -36.43 -42.41
CA SER A 371 -42.24 -36.01 -43.81
C SER A 371 -41.18 -36.73 -44.65
N ARG A 372 -41.64 -37.72 -45.42
CA ARG A 372 -40.88 -38.33 -46.51
C ARG A 372 -40.68 -37.28 -47.61
N HIS A 373 -39.43 -37.01 -47.99
CA HIS A 373 -39.03 -36.82 -49.38
C HIS A 373 -37.51 -37.01 -49.46
N GLY A 374 -37.09 -38.03 -50.21
CA GLY A 374 -35.68 -38.41 -50.35
C GLY A 374 -34.93 -37.57 -51.38
N LEU A 375 -33.62 -37.42 -51.14
CA LEU A 375 -32.64 -37.24 -52.21
C LEU A 375 -31.24 -37.65 -51.72
N SER A 376 -30.76 -38.76 -52.28
CA SER A 376 -29.37 -39.24 -52.46
C SER A 376 -28.38 -39.16 -51.29
N GLU A 377 -28.14 -40.32 -50.68
CA GLU A 377 -26.85 -40.66 -50.07
C GLU A 377 -25.73 -40.51 -51.12
N ARG A 378 -24.69 -39.76 -50.77
CA ARG A 378 -23.38 -39.86 -51.41
C ARG A 378 -22.34 -39.87 -50.29
N SER A 379 -21.66 -41.01 -50.19
CA SER A 379 -20.61 -41.37 -49.24
C SER A 379 -19.56 -40.28 -49.02
N LEU A 380 -19.32 -39.91 -47.76
CA LEU A 380 -18.10 -39.24 -47.32
C LEU A 380 -17.59 -39.89 -46.02
N GLU A 381 -17.32 -41.19 -46.09
CA GLU A 381 -16.38 -41.84 -45.15
C GLU A 381 -14.97 -41.42 -45.53
N SER A 382 -14.54 -40.28 -45.01
CA SER A 382 -13.14 -39.82 -45.01
C SER A 382 -13.10 -38.46 -44.31
N VAL A 383 -13.10 -38.46 -42.98
CA VAL A 383 -12.30 -37.62 -42.05
C VAL A 383 -12.78 -38.00 -40.63
N THR A 384 -12.47 -39.23 -40.21
CA THR A 384 -12.44 -39.57 -38.78
C THR A 384 -11.11 -39.08 -38.22
N GLY A 385 -11.07 -37.80 -37.85
CA GLY A 385 -9.96 -37.20 -37.08
C GLY A 385 -10.09 -37.57 -35.60
N ARG A 386 -9.27 -38.54 -35.19
CA ARG A 386 -8.93 -38.98 -33.82
C ARG A 386 -9.37 -38.08 -32.66
N SER A 387 -10.05 -38.69 -31.68
CA SER A 387 -9.99 -38.27 -30.28
C SER A 387 -8.56 -38.47 -29.75
N ARG A 388 -7.77 -37.40 -29.64
CA ARG A 388 -6.55 -37.39 -28.83
C ARG A 388 -6.71 -36.34 -27.74
N HIS A 389 -6.59 -36.79 -26.49
CA HIS A 389 -6.20 -35.94 -25.37
C HIS A 389 -4.85 -35.32 -25.72
N GLU A 390 -4.83 -34.06 -26.16
CA GLU A 390 -3.60 -33.30 -26.37
C GLU A 390 -3.36 -32.39 -25.17
N SER A 391 -2.24 -32.65 -24.50
CA SER A 391 -1.71 -31.91 -23.36
C SER A 391 -1.37 -30.47 -23.75
N LEU A 392 -1.53 -29.55 -22.79
CA LEU A 392 -1.35 -28.09 -22.91
C LEU A 392 0.07 -27.61 -23.35
N SER A 393 1.00 -28.50 -23.65
CA SER A 393 2.44 -28.18 -23.78
C SER A 393 3.02 -28.25 -25.20
N SER A 394 2.23 -28.51 -26.25
CA SER A 394 2.78 -28.71 -27.61
C SER A 394 2.09 -27.90 -28.71
N VAL A 395 1.59 -26.70 -28.42
CA VAL A 395 0.92 -25.86 -29.42
C VAL A 395 1.81 -24.67 -29.78
N GLU A 396 2.48 -24.74 -30.94
CA GLU A 396 3.21 -23.61 -31.53
C GLU A 396 2.21 -22.66 -32.23
N GLU A 397 2.38 -21.34 -32.06
CA GLU A 397 1.44 -20.30 -32.56
C GLU A 397 1.38 -20.21 -34.09
N ASP A 398 2.38 -20.74 -34.81
CA ASP A 398 2.52 -20.58 -36.26
C ASP A 398 1.66 -21.56 -37.10
N ASP A 399 1.06 -22.57 -36.46
CA ASP A 399 0.23 -23.59 -37.14
C ASP A 399 -1.17 -23.09 -37.57
N TYR A 400 -1.49 -21.81 -37.38
CA TYR A 400 -2.84 -21.26 -37.57
C TYR A 400 -2.96 -20.05 -38.51
N ASP A 401 -1.89 -19.61 -39.17
CA ASP A 401 -1.95 -18.53 -40.19
C ASP A 401 -1.64 -19.10 -41.58
N THR A 402 -2.39 -20.11 -42.04
CA THR A 402 -2.25 -20.60 -43.43
C THR A 402 -3.02 -19.70 -44.40
N LEU A 403 -2.39 -19.36 -45.52
CA LEU A 403 -3.02 -18.60 -46.63
C LEU A 403 -4.28 -19.27 -47.19
N ALA A 404 -4.48 -20.58 -46.92
CA ALA A 404 -5.63 -21.36 -47.39
C ALA A 404 -6.94 -21.00 -46.69
N ASP A 405 -6.89 -20.60 -45.40
CA ASP A 405 -8.07 -20.22 -44.63
C ASP A 405 -8.75 -18.97 -45.21
N ILE A 406 -7.95 -18.05 -45.79
CA ILE A 406 -8.37 -16.78 -46.38
C ILE A 406 -9.29 -16.96 -47.60
N ASP A 407 -9.07 -18.00 -48.43
CA ASP A 407 -9.89 -18.25 -49.62
C ASP A 407 -11.16 -19.04 -49.30
N SER A 408 -11.18 -19.79 -48.20
CA SER A 408 -12.38 -20.48 -47.71
C SER A 408 -13.42 -19.49 -47.14
N ASP A 409 -12.97 -18.51 -46.35
CA ASP A 409 -13.84 -17.50 -45.71
C ASP A 409 -14.46 -16.50 -46.68
N LYS A 410 -13.73 -16.11 -47.75
CA LYS A 410 -14.28 -15.26 -48.82
C LYS A 410 -15.53 -15.86 -49.48
N ASN A 411 -15.61 -17.18 -49.55
CA ASN A 411 -16.73 -17.89 -50.17
C ASN A 411 -17.93 -18.01 -49.21
N ILE A 412 -17.70 -18.05 -47.90
CA ILE A 412 -18.75 -18.09 -46.86
C ILE A 412 -19.41 -16.72 -46.69
N VAL A 413 -18.64 -15.63 -46.73
CA VAL A 413 -19.15 -14.25 -46.63
C VAL A 413 -20.04 -13.88 -47.82
N ARG A 414 -19.78 -14.45 -49.00
CA ARG A 414 -20.54 -14.17 -50.25
C ARG A 414 -21.90 -14.87 -50.33
N THR A 415 -22.14 -15.90 -49.52
CA THR A 415 -23.33 -16.77 -49.62
C THR A 415 -24.41 -16.48 -48.57
N LYS A 416 -24.12 -15.70 -47.52
CA LYS A 416 -25.10 -15.34 -46.48
C LYS A 416 -25.91 -14.09 -46.84
N LYS A 417 -27.23 -14.11 -46.56
CA LYS A 417 -28.18 -13.00 -46.79
C LYS A 417 -28.04 -11.87 -45.75
N TYR A 418 -27.54 -12.20 -44.57
CA TYR A 418 -27.31 -11.29 -43.45
C TYR A 418 -25.90 -11.53 -42.93
N LEU A 419 -25.14 -10.44 -42.76
CA LEU A 419 -23.75 -10.50 -42.30
C LEU A 419 -23.70 -10.05 -40.83
N CYS A 420 -23.14 -10.90 -39.97
CA CYS A 420 -23.02 -10.61 -38.55
C CYS A 420 -21.57 -10.23 -38.22
N VAL A 421 -21.35 -9.43 -37.17
CA VAL A 421 -19.99 -8.98 -36.79
C VAL A 421 -19.03 -10.15 -36.52
N SER A 422 -19.57 -11.27 -36.02
CA SER A 422 -18.83 -12.52 -35.86
C SER A 422 -18.39 -13.16 -37.18
N ASP A 423 -19.07 -12.89 -38.30
CA ASP A 423 -18.70 -13.38 -39.64
C ASP A 423 -17.61 -12.51 -40.30
N LEU A 424 -17.32 -11.31 -39.76
CA LEU A 424 -16.20 -10.48 -40.19
C LEU A 424 -14.91 -10.80 -39.42
N ALA A 425 -15.00 -11.57 -38.33
CA ALA A 425 -13.84 -12.02 -37.57
C ALA A 425 -13.12 -13.11 -38.38
N ARG A 426 -11.87 -12.84 -38.78
CA ARG A 426 -11.07 -13.71 -39.65
C ARG A 426 -10.50 -14.94 -38.94
N LYS A 427 -10.53 -14.98 -37.61
CA LYS A 427 -9.94 -16.08 -36.82
C LYS A 427 -11.01 -16.93 -36.15
N ASP A 428 -10.74 -18.24 -36.17
CA ASP A 428 -11.67 -19.25 -35.72
C ASP A 428 -11.90 -19.20 -34.19
N LYS A 429 -13.15 -19.34 -33.75
CA LYS A 429 -13.55 -19.06 -32.34
C LYS A 429 -12.82 -19.94 -31.32
N ARG A 430 -12.51 -21.19 -31.69
CA ARG A 430 -11.83 -22.18 -30.84
C ARG A 430 -10.36 -21.84 -30.62
N VAL A 431 -9.66 -21.45 -31.68
CA VAL A 431 -8.24 -21.04 -31.64
C VAL A 431 -8.10 -19.80 -30.76
N LEU A 432 -9.00 -18.84 -30.95
CA LEU A 432 -8.99 -17.59 -30.22
C LEU A 432 -9.33 -17.77 -28.73
N SER A 433 -10.25 -18.68 -28.38
CA SER A 433 -10.53 -19.05 -26.98
C SER A 433 -9.31 -19.66 -26.27
N LYS A 434 -8.59 -20.59 -26.90
CA LYS A 434 -7.34 -21.17 -26.37
C LYS A 434 -6.29 -20.10 -26.12
N LYS A 435 -6.10 -19.17 -27.08
CA LYS A 435 -5.15 -18.05 -26.95
C LYS A 435 -5.43 -17.16 -25.73
N TYR A 436 -6.70 -16.91 -25.39
CA TYR A 436 -7.05 -16.10 -24.22
C TYR A 436 -6.96 -16.84 -22.88
N GLN A 437 -7.04 -18.17 -22.85
CA GLN A 437 -6.81 -18.93 -21.62
C GLN A 437 -5.35 -18.81 -21.14
N ILE A 438 -4.40 -18.60 -22.06
CA ILE A 438 -2.99 -18.36 -21.74
C ILE A 438 -2.83 -17.10 -20.87
N TYR A 439 -3.62 -16.05 -21.11
CA TYR A 439 -3.59 -14.83 -20.27
C TYR A 439 -3.92 -15.15 -18.80
N PHE A 440 -4.94 -15.97 -18.56
CA PHE A 440 -5.34 -16.36 -17.20
C PHE A 440 -4.25 -17.16 -16.48
N TRP A 441 -3.70 -18.19 -17.12
CA TRP A 441 -2.64 -19.00 -16.51
C TRP A 441 -1.34 -18.22 -16.29
N ASN A 442 -0.98 -17.34 -17.22
CA ASN A 442 0.22 -16.51 -17.08
C ASN A 442 0.09 -15.53 -15.92
N ILE A 443 -1.04 -14.81 -15.77
CA ILE A 443 -1.20 -13.87 -14.65
C ILE A 443 -1.25 -14.59 -13.30
N ALA A 444 -1.88 -15.76 -13.23
CA ALA A 444 -1.89 -16.58 -12.01
C ALA A 444 -0.48 -17.02 -11.63
N THR A 445 0.31 -17.46 -12.62
CA THR A 445 1.70 -17.87 -12.42
C THR A 445 2.56 -16.69 -11.95
N ILE A 446 2.49 -15.54 -12.64
CA ILE A 446 3.19 -14.31 -12.24
C ILE A 446 2.79 -13.90 -10.81
N GLY A 447 1.49 -13.96 -10.48
CA GLY A 447 0.97 -13.66 -9.16
C GLY A 447 1.59 -14.52 -8.06
N VAL A 448 1.66 -15.84 -8.26
CA VAL A 448 2.24 -16.75 -7.26
C VAL A 448 3.74 -16.50 -7.08
N PHE A 449 4.50 -16.45 -8.17
CA PHE A 449 5.96 -16.22 -8.10
C PHE A 449 6.32 -14.84 -7.55
N TYR A 450 5.44 -13.86 -7.71
CA TYR A 450 5.63 -12.53 -7.14
C TYR A 450 5.20 -12.45 -5.67
N ALA A 451 4.08 -13.06 -5.28
CA ALA A 451 3.58 -12.98 -3.90
C ALA A 451 4.42 -13.75 -2.87
N LEU A 452 4.96 -14.92 -3.24
CA LEU A 452 5.79 -15.72 -2.33
C LEU A 452 6.98 -14.94 -1.73
N PRO A 453 7.88 -14.32 -2.53
CA PRO A 453 8.99 -13.54 -1.97
C PRO A 453 8.52 -12.26 -1.25
N VAL A 454 7.42 -11.64 -1.70
CA VAL A 454 6.85 -10.45 -1.05
C VAL A 454 6.39 -10.76 0.38
N ILE A 455 5.64 -11.85 0.57
CA ILE A 455 5.17 -12.28 1.90
C ILE A 455 6.38 -12.57 2.81
N GLN A 456 7.39 -13.29 2.32
CA GLN A 456 8.60 -13.58 3.08
C GLN A 456 9.33 -12.30 3.52
N LEU A 457 9.48 -11.33 2.61
CA LEU A 457 10.17 -10.07 2.89
C LEU A 457 9.41 -9.22 3.90
N VAL A 458 8.09 -9.13 3.78
CA VAL A 458 7.24 -8.36 4.70
C VAL A 458 7.27 -8.94 6.12
N ILE A 459 7.19 -10.26 6.27
CA ILE A 459 7.35 -10.93 7.59
C ILE A 459 8.73 -10.63 8.19
N THR A 460 9.77 -10.60 7.35
CA THR A 460 11.13 -10.28 7.78
C THR A 460 11.21 -8.84 8.29
N TYR A 461 10.67 -7.86 7.55
CA TYR A 461 10.63 -6.46 8.00
C TYR A 461 9.83 -6.28 9.30
N GLN A 462 8.68 -6.94 9.42
CA GLN A 462 7.89 -6.90 10.65
C GLN A 462 8.67 -7.46 11.85
N THR A 463 9.44 -8.54 11.62
CA THR A 463 10.30 -9.13 12.66
C THR A 463 11.42 -8.17 13.04
N VAL A 464 12.07 -7.51 12.07
CA VAL A 464 13.12 -6.52 12.34
C VAL A 464 12.56 -5.37 13.17
N VAL A 465 11.38 -4.84 12.84
CA VAL A 465 10.74 -3.78 13.63
C VAL A 465 10.43 -4.23 15.05
N ASN A 466 9.85 -5.42 15.22
CA ASN A 466 9.50 -5.94 16.55
C ASN A 466 10.74 -6.25 17.41
N VAL A 467 11.84 -6.74 16.81
CA VAL A 467 13.07 -7.10 17.54
C VAL A 467 13.92 -5.86 17.84
N THR A 468 14.08 -4.94 16.89
CA THR A 468 14.88 -3.72 17.08
C THR A 468 14.13 -2.63 17.85
N GLY A 469 12.79 -2.70 17.87
CA GLY A 469 11.93 -1.65 18.40
C GLY A 469 11.92 -0.37 17.56
N ASN A 470 12.58 -0.33 16.41
CA ASN A 470 12.70 0.86 15.58
C ASN A 470 11.44 1.09 14.74
N GLN A 471 10.60 2.02 15.18
CA GLN A 471 9.36 2.38 14.49
C GLN A 471 9.58 3.36 13.32
N ASP A 472 10.81 3.79 13.04
CA ASP A 472 11.14 4.65 11.89
C ASP A 472 11.30 3.87 10.57
N ILE A 473 11.26 2.53 10.62
CA ILE A 473 11.42 1.68 9.43
C ILE A 473 10.15 1.71 8.55
N CYS A 474 8.97 1.69 9.17
CA CYS A 474 7.68 1.62 8.47
C CYS A 474 6.88 2.90 8.68
N TYR A 475 6.26 3.40 7.62
CA TYR A 475 5.53 4.67 7.59
C TYR A 475 4.04 4.48 7.81
N TYR A 476 3.59 4.31 9.05
CA TYR A 476 2.15 4.20 9.36
C TYR A 476 1.53 5.52 9.81
N ASN A 477 0.21 5.57 9.69
CA ASN A 477 -0.60 6.41 10.55
C ASN A 477 -0.66 5.82 11.97
N PHE A 478 0.37 6.07 12.79
CA PHE A 478 0.49 5.50 14.15
C PHE A 478 -0.67 5.88 15.09
N LEU A 479 -1.44 6.93 14.80
CA LEU A 479 -2.63 7.30 15.58
C LEU A 479 -3.83 6.37 15.31
N CYS A 480 -3.84 5.69 14.17
CA CYS A 480 -4.89 4.75 13.75
C CYS A 480 -4.33 3.34 13.41
N ALA A 481 -3.10 3.04 13.82
CA ALA A 481 -2.51 1.72 13.58
C ALA A 481 -2.92 0.76 14.70
N HIS A 482 -3.70 -0.26 14.35
CA HIS A 482 -4.22 -1.23 15.30
C HIS A 482 -3.49 -2.57 15.21
N PRO A 483 -2.65 -2.92 16.21
CA PRO A 483 -1.90 -4.16 16.18
C PRO A 483 -2.80 -5.36 16.48
N LEU A 484 -2.55 -6.49 15.82
CA LEU A 484 -3.18 -7.78 16.13
C LEU A 484 -2.14 -8.89 15.99
N GLY A 485 -1.83 -9.57 17.09
CA GLY A 485 -0.74 -10.56 17.13
C GLY A 485 0.62 -9.91 16.85
N ASN A 486 1.27 -10.35 15.78
CA ASN A 486 2.59 -9.85 15.35
C ASN A 486 2.51 -8.73 14.29
N LEU A 487 1.31 -8.41 13.80
CA LEU A 487 1.07 -7.40 12.78
C LEU A 487 0.78 -6.05 13.44
N SER A 488 1.48 -5.00 13.00
CA SER A 488 1.39 -3.63 13.49
C SER A 488 0.11 -2.91 13.05
N ALA A 489 -0.33 -3.09 11.80
CA ALA A 489 -1.45 -2.39 11.19
C ALA A 489 -2.46 -3.38 10.57
N PHE A 490 -3.23 -4.07 11.41
CA PHE A 490 -4.20 -5.07 10.94
C PHE A 490 -5.39 -4.46 10.18
N ASN A 491 -5.78 -3.24 10.53
CA ASN A 491 -6.86 -2.50 9.86
C ASN A 491 -6.60 -2.33 8.35
N ASN A 492 -5.36 -2.00 7.97
CA ASN A 492 -4.98 -1.83 6.56
C ASN A 492 -5.03 -3.13 5.75
N ILE A 493 -4.78 -4.28 6.39
CA ILE A 493 -4.93 -5.60 5.75
C ILE A 493 -6.41 -5.88 5.51
N LEU A 494 -7.25 -5.59 6.52
CA LEU A 494 -8.68 -5.82 6.46
C LEU A 494 -9.36 -4.94 5.41
N SER A 495 -8.92 -3.69 5.21
CA SER A 495 -9.48 -2.80 4.19
C SER A 495 -9.23 -3.29 2.76
N ASN A 496 -8.10 -3.97 2.53
CA ASN A 496 -7.73 -4.56 1.24
C ASN A 496 -8.43 -5.90 0.92
N LEU A 497 -9.11 -6.52 1.90
CA LEU A 497 -9.89 -7.75 1.69
C LEU A 497 -10.99 -7.57 0.61
N GLY A 498 -11.48 -6.35 0.43
CA GLY A 498 -12.48 -5.99 -0.58
C GLY A 498 -12.08 -6.34 -2.00
N TYR A 499 -10.81 -6.10 -2.37
CA TYR A 499 -10.30 -6.44 -3.70
C TYR A 499 -10.33 -7.95 -3.96
N VAL A 500 -9.98 -8.76 -2.95
CA VAL A 500 -9.99 -10.22 -3.04
C VAL A 500 -11.41 -10.75 -3.17
N MET A 501 -12.32 -10.29 -2.30
CA MET A 501 -13.72 -10.71 -2.33
C MET A 501 -14.43 -10.29 -3.62
N LEU A 502 -14.32 -9.02 -4.02
CA LEU A 502 -14.96 -8.54 -5.25
C LEU A 502 -14.30 -9.12 -6.51
N GLY A 503 -12.99 -9.39 -6.49
CA GLY A 503 -12.30 -10.12 -7.54
C GLY A 503 -12.82 -11.55 -7.70
N LEU A 504 -12.99 -12.28 -6.59
CA LEU A 504 -13.60 -13.62 -6.60
C LEU A 504 -15.05 -13.58 -7.08
N LEU A 505 -15.86 -12.64 -6.61
CA LEU A 505 -17.23 -12.44 -7.09
C LEU A 505 -17.27 -12.18 -8.60
N PHE A 506 -16.35 -11.36 -9.11
CA PHE A 506 -16.23 -11.10 -10.54
C PHE A 506 -15.91 -12.37 -11.33
N LEU A 507 -14.97 -13.20 -10.86
CA LEU A 507 -14.67 -14.50 -11.49
C LEU A 507 -15.89 -15.42 -11.50
N LEU A 508 -16.68 -15.46 -10.42
CA LEU A 508 -17.93 -16.23 -10.38
C LEU A 508 -18.97 -15.74 -11.38
N ILE A 509 -19.12 -14.41 -11.54
CA ILE A 509 -20.02 -13.81 -12.54
C ILE A 509 -19.56 -14.16 -13.96
N VAL A 510 -18.26 -14.09 -14.23
CA VAL A 510 -17.68 -14.47 -15.53
C VAL A 510 -17.90 -15.96 -15.80
N LEU A 511 -17.66 -16.82 -14.81
CA LEU A 511 -17.88 -18.27 -14.89
C LEU A 511 -19.35 -18.61 -15.17
N GLN A 512 -20.27 -17.97 -14.45
CA GLN A 512 -21.71 -18.17 -14.70
C GLN A 512 -22.08 -17.80 -16.14
N ARG A 513 -21.56 -16.67 -16.66
CA ARG A 513 -21.81 -16.24 -18.04
C ARG A 513 -21.18 -17.16 -19.07
N ASP A 514 -19.99 -17.68 -18.80
CA ASP A 514 -19.28 -18.64 -19.65
C ASP A 514 -20.07 -19.96 -19.76
N ILE A 515 -20.53 -20.51 -18.64
CA ILE A 515 -21.38 -21.71 -18.61
C ILE A 515 -22.70 -21.50 -19.37
N ILE A 516 -23.38 -20.37 -19.14
CA ILE A 516 -24.65 -20.06 -19.84
C ILE A 516 -24.41 -19.96 -21.35
N HIS A 517 -23.33 -19.30 -21.76
CA HIS A 517 -22.97 -19.14 -23.17
C HIS A 517 -22.57 -20.48 -23.82
N SER A 518 -21.76 -21.29 -23.14
CA SER A 518 -21.38 -22.64 -23.58
C SER A 518 -22.61 -23.54 -23.79
N LYS A 519 -23.57 -23.53 -22.85
CA LYS A 519 -24.84 -24.25 -22.99
C LYS A 519 -25.73 -23.74 -24.13
N ALA A 520 -25.64 -22.45 -24.48
CA ALA A 520 -26.38 -21.87 -25.60
C ALA A 520 -25.75 -22.27 -26.95
N LEU A 521 -24.41 -22.36 -27.00
CA LEU A 521 -23.68 -22.89 -28.15
C LEU A 521 -24.00 -24.37 -28.40
N GLU A 522 -24.02 -25.20 -27.35
CA GLU A 522 -24.40 -26.62 -27.45
C GLU A 522 -25.83 -26.82 -27.96
N ARG A 523 -26.74 -25.91 -27.60
CA ARG A 523 -28.14 -25.92 -28.05
C ARG A 523 -28.35 -25.39 -29.47
N ASN A 524 -27.28 -25.00 -30.18
CA ASN A 524 -27.34 -24.39 -31.51
C ASN A 524 -28.36 -23.24 -31.61
N GLU A 525 -28.48 -22.41 -30.57
CA GLU A 525 -29.38 -21.26 -30.60
C GLU A 525 -28.87 -20.22 -31.62
N LEU A 526 -29.69 -19.87 -32.62
CA LEU A 526 -29.38 -18.88 -33.67
C LEU A 526 -28.88 -17.55 -33.09
N ASN A 527 -29.44 -17.09 -31.96
CA ASN A 527 -29.00 -15.85 -31.30
C ASN A 527 -27.58 -15.93 -30.71
N ALA A 528 -27.11 -17.11 -30.31
CA ALA A 528 -25.76 -17.32 -29.79
C ALA A 528 -24.73 -17.57 -30.90
N LEU A 529 -25.18 -18.11 -32.05
CA LEU A 529 -24.36 -18.37 -33.23
C LEU A 529 -24.21 -17.14 -34.13
N GLU A 530 -25.27 -16.33 -34.29
CA GLU A 530 -25.38 -15.29 -35.31
C GLU A 530 -25.36 -13.84 -34.75
N CYS A 531 -25.43 -13.58 -33.43
CA CYS A 531 -25.48 -12.18 -32.93
C CYS A 531 -24.36 -11.84 -31.93
N GLY A 532 -23.55 -10.82 -32.26
CA GLY A 532 -22.63 -10.14 -31.33
C GLY A 532 -21.14 -10.26 -31.66
N ILE A 533 -20.31 -9.58 -30.87
CA ILE A 533 -18.84 -9.71 -30.88
C ILE A 533 -18.48 -11.09 -30.30
N PRO A 534 -17.53 -11.84 -30.87
CA PRO A 534 -17.04 -13.10 -30.29
C PRO A 534 -16.70 -12.96 -28.80
N LYS A 535 -17.35 -13.76 -27.95
CA LYS A 535 -17.15 -13.69 -26.50
C LYS A 535 -15.91 -14.47 -26.10
N HIS A 536 -14.96 -13.77 -25.47
CA HIS A 536 -13.72 -14.36 -24.98
C HIS A 536 -13.56 -14.08 -23.48
N PHE A 537 -13.82 -15.11 -22.68
CA PHE A 537 -13.83 -15.00 -21.21
C PHE A 537 -12.42 -15.01 -20.59
N GLY A 538 -11.40 -15.54 -21.28
CA GLY A 538 -10.03 -15.66 -20.77
C GLY A 538 -9.41 -14.35 -20.25
N LEU A 539 -9.61 -13.23 -20.96
CA LEU A 539 -9.10 -11.93 -20.53
C LEU A 539 -9.86 -11.37 -19.31
N PHE A 540 -11.16 -11.69 -19.16
CA PHE A 540 -11.90 -11.33 -17.95
C PHE A 540 -11.46 -12.17 -16.74
N TYR A 541 -11.19 -13.46 -16.92
CA TYR A 541 -10.60 -14.27 -15.87
C TYR A 541 -9.23 -13.71 -15.44
N ALA A 542 -8.42 -13.24 -16.39
CA ALA A 542 -7.15 -12.59 -16.08
C ALA A 542 -7.35 -11.27 -15.29
N MET A 543 -8.31 -10.43 -15.67
CA MET A 543 -8.63 -9.18 -14.96
C MET A 543 -9.12 -9.45 -13.52
N GLY A 544 -9.99 -10.45 -13.31
CA GLY A 544 -10.47 -10.82 -11.97
C GLY A 544 -9.35 -11.37 -11.08
N THR A 545 -8.47 -12.20 -11.65
CA THR A 545 -7.30 -12.75 -10.94
C THR A 545 -6.32 -11.64 -10.57
N ALA A 546 -6.07 -10.69 -11.48
CA ALA A 546 -5.23 -9.53 -11.21
C ALA A 546 -5.79 -8.67 -10.07
N LEU A 547 -7.12 -8.48 -9.98
CA LEU A 547 -7.75 -7.76 -8.87
C LEU A 547 -7.62 -8.48 -7.52
N MET A 548 -7.67 -9.82 -7.51
CA MET A 548 -7.41 -10.58 -6.28
C MET A 548 -5.95 -10.46 -5.84
N MET A 549 -5.02 -10.55 -6.79
CA MET A 549 -3.58 -10.41 -6.50
C MET A 549 -3.21 -9.00 -6.06
N GLU A 550 -3.84 -7.98 -6.62
CA GLU A 550 -3.76 -6.59 -6.15
C GLU A 550 -4.13 -6.49 -4.67
N GLY A 551 -5.27 -7.04 -4.26
CA GLY A 551 -5.67 -7.04 -2.85
C GLY A 551 -4.67 -7.71 -1.91
N LEU A 552 -4.08 -8.83 -2.34
CA LEU A 552 -3.07 -9.54 -1.56
C LEU A 552 -1.77 -8.73 -1.43
N LEU A 553 -1.27 -8.17 -2.53
CA LEU A 553 0.01 -7.47 -2.57
C LEU A 553 -0.08 -6.07 -1.96
N SER A 554 -1.21 -5.39 -2.13
CA SER A 554 -1.53 -4.13 -1.44
C SER A 554 -1.56 -4.32 0.08
N ALA A 555 -2.24 -5.38 0.54
CA ALA A 555 -2.23 -5.74 1.96
C ALA A 555 -0.81 -6.02 2.47
N CYS A 556 0.02 -6.73 1.70
CA CYS A 556 1.42 -6.99 2.04
C CYS A 556 2.24 -5.70 2.15
N TYR A 557 2.06 -4.75 1.24
CA TYR A 557 2.72 -3.43 1.31
C TYR A 557 2.34 -2.70 2.60
N HIS A 558 1.05 -2.64 2.92
CA HIS A 558 0.55 -1.91 4.08
C HIS A 558 0.87 -2.56 5.43
N VAL A 559 1.35 -3.81 5.45
CA VAL A 559 1.91 -4.42 6.67
C VAL A 559 3.17 -3.68 7.11
N CYS A 560 4.02 -3.20 6.20
CA CYS A 560 5.15 -2.31 6.50
C CYS A 560 5.46 -1.42 5.27
N PRO A 561 4.80 -0.25 5.18
CA PRO A 561 4.96 0.65 4.05
C PRO A 561 6.33 1.33 4.12
N ASN A 562 7.11 1.14 3.06
CA ASN A 562 8.44 1.73 2.88
C ASN A 562 8.73 1.93 1.38
N TYR A 563 9.72 2.76 1.04
CA TYR A 563 10.10 3.07 -0.34
C TYR A 563 10.50 1.81 -1.14
N THR A 564 11.10 0.81 -0.48
CA THR A 564 11.50 -0.47 -1.10
C THR A 564 10.31 -1.36 -1.42
N ASN A 565 9.25 -1.28 -0.62
CA ASN A 565 8.08 -2.16 -0.69
C ASN A 565 6.95 -1.56 -1.54
N PHE A 566 7.03 -0.27 -1.88
CA PHE A 566 6.01 0.46 -2.63
C PHE A 566 5.68 -0.17 -4.00
N GLN A 567 6.63 -0.89 -4.59
CA GLN A 567 6.43 -1.57 -5.87
C GLN A 567 5.48 -2.77 -5.79
N PHE A 568 5.28 -3.36 -4.61
CA PHE A 568 4.40 -4.53 -4.45
C PHE A 568 2.97 -4.20 -4.87
N ASP A 569 2.46 -3.07 -4.41
CA ASP A 569 1.14 -2.53 -4.73
C ASP A 569 1.08 -2.03 -6.18
N THR A 570 2.01 -1.11 -6.55
CA THR A 570 1.98 -0.44 -7.86
C THR A 570 2.11 -1.41 -9.06
N SER A 571 2.82 -2.54 -8.89
CA SER A 571 3.05 -3.49 -9.98
C SER A 571 1.76 -4.09 -10.54
N PHE A 572 0.83 -4.52 -9.68
CA PHE A 572 -0.44 -5.11 -10.10
C PHE A 572 -1.45 -4.04 -10.53
N MET A 573 -1.36 -2.81 -10.02
CA MET A 573 -2.07 -1.66 -10.58
C MET A 573 -1.72 -1.46 -12.07
N TYR A 574 -0.44 -1.54 -12.45
CA TYR A 574 -0.03 -1.49 -13.87
C TYR A 574 -0.57 -2.66 -14.68
N MET A 575 -0.51 -3.88 -14.13
CA MET A 575 -1.02 -5.07 -14.80
C MET A 575 -2.52 -4.96 -15.06
N ILE A 576 -3.30 -4.48 -14.08
CA ILE A 576 -4.74 -4.24 -14.24
C ILE A 576 -5.01 -3.16 -15.29
N ALA A 577 -4.28 -2.04 -15.23
CA ALA A 577 -4.43 -0.96 -16.22
C ALA A 577 -4.12 -1.46 -17.64
N GLY A 578 -3.03 -2.23 -17.81
CA GLY A 578 -2.65 -2.86 -19.06
C GLY A 578 -3.70 -3.83 -19.60
N LEU A 579 -4.19 -4.74 -18.76
CA LEU A 579 -5.26 -5.69 -19.12
C LEU A 579 -6.57 -4.96 -19.47
N CYS A 580 -6.89 -3.86 -18.78
CA CYS A 580 -8.04 -3.02 -19.14
C CYS A 580 -7.89 -2.37 -20.52
N VAL A 581 -6.69 -1.87 -20.86
CA VAL A 581 -6.40 -1.30 -22.19
C VAL A 581 -6.51 -2.38 -23.26
N LEU A 582 -5.89 -3.54 -23.06
CA LEU A 582 -5.98 -4.68 -23.98
C LEU A 582 -7.43 -5.11 -24.20
N LYS A 583 -8.24 -5.11 -23.13
CA LYS A 583 -9.64 -5.48 -23.23
C LYS A 583 -10.47 -4.46 -24.01
N LEU A 584 -10.21 -3.17 -23.82
CA LEU A 584 -10.87 -2.12 -24.61
C LEU A 584 -10.43 -2.18 -26.08
N TYR A 585 -9.17 -2.49 -26.35
CA TYR A 585 -8.65 -2.65 -27.71
C TYR A 585 -9.28 -3.85 -28.44
N GLN A 586 -9.39 -4.99 -27.75
CA GLN A 586 -10.04 -6.21 -28.26
C GLN A 586 -11.47 -5.95 -28.74
N LYS A 587 -12.24 -5.08 -28.06
CA LYS A 587 -13.62 -4.76 -28.44
C LYS A 587 -13.73 -4.16 -29.85
N ARG A 588 -12.67 -3.50 -30.34
CA ARG A 588 -12.64 -2.87 -31.67
C ARG A 588 -11.94 -3.74 -32.71
N HIS A 589 -10.96 -4.54 -32.29
CA HIS A 589 -10.14 -5.36 -33.17
C HIS A 589 -10.05 -6.80 -32.63
N PRO A 590 -11.10 -7.61 -32.77
CA PRO A 590 -11.10 -8.98 -32.25
C PRO A 590 -10.00 -9.86 -32.88
N ASP A 591 -9.53 -9.52 -34.08
CA ASP A 591 -8.57 -10.32 -34.87
C ASP A 591 -7.10 -9.89 -34.73
N ILE A 592 -6.81 -8.65 -34.26
CA ILE A 592 -5.45 -8.07 -34.21
C ILE A 592 -4.98 -7.99 -32.75
N ASN A 593 -5.03 -9.11 -32.03
CA ASN A 593 -4.64 -9.13 -30.63
C ASN A 593 -3.21 -9.61 -30.41
N ALA A 594 -2.47 -8.85 -29.60
CA ALA A 594 -1.13 -9.20 -29.15
C ALA A 594 -1.13 -10.57 -28.46
N SER A 595 -0.07 -11.35 -28.67
CA SER A 595 0.12 -12.60 -27.93
C SER A 595 0.26 -12.30 -26.44
N ALA A 596 -0.18 -13.23 -25.58
CA ALA A 596 -0.10 -13.03 -24.13
C ALA A 596 1.33 -12.75 -23.68
N TYR A 597 2.31 -13.45 -24.25
CA TYR A 597 3.72 -13.29 -23.95
C TYR A 597 4.25 -11.90 -24.32
N THR A 598 3.90 -11.38 -25.51
CA THR A 598 4.33 -10.03 -25.92
C THR A 598 3.69 -8.96 -25.05
N ALA A 599 2.40 -9.08 -24.73
CA ALA A 599 1.70 -8.16 -23.85
C ALA A 599 2.33 -8.11 -22.44
N TYR A 600 2.58 -9.26 -21.82
CA TYR A 600 3.22 -9.30 -20.50
C TYR A 600 4.70 -8.90 -20.53
N ALA A 601 5.43 -9.15 -21.62
CA ALA A 601 6.79 -8.65 -21.78
C ALA A 601 6.83 -7.11 -21.85
N CYS A 602 5.88 -6.48 -22.55
CA CYS A 602 5.73 -5.02 -22.55
C CYS A 602 5.41 -4.48 -21.14
N LEU A 603 4.50 -5.13 -20.41
CA LEU A 603 4.18 -4.74 -19.03
C LEU A 603 5.38 -4.92 -18.09
N ALA A 604 6.15 -6.00 -18.25
CA ALA A 604 7.38 -6.22 -17.50
C ALA A 604 8.43 -5.13 -17.76
N ALA A 605 8.56 -4.65 -19.01
CA ALA A 605 9.44 -3.53 -19.34
C ALA A 605 8.98 -2.22 -18.66
N VAL A 606 7.66 -1.96 -18.61
CA VAL A 606 7.10 -0.80 -17.88
C VAL A 606 7.43 -0.88 -16.38
N ILE A 607 7.25 -2.06 -15.77
CA ILE A 607 7.62 -2.30 -14.36
C ILE A 607 9.13 -2.11 -14.15
N PHE A 608 9.97 -2.63 -15.05
CA PHE A 608 11.43 -2.48 -14.97
C PHE A 608 11.87 -1.00 -15.00
N PHE A 609 11.33 -0.20 -15.92
CA PHE A 609 11.60 1.25 -15.93
C PHE A 609 11.06 1.94 -14.68
N SER A 610 9.94 1.48 -14.12
CA SER A 610 9.44 1.95 -12.82
C SER A 610 10.45 1.70 -11.71
N VAL A 611 11.09 0.53 -11.66
CA VAL A 611 12.13 0.21 -10.66
C VAL A 611 13.35 1.12 -10.84
N LEU A 612 13.83 1.27 -12.08
CA LEU A 612 14.95 2.17 -12.37
C LEU A 612 14.64 3.62 -11.97
N GLY A 613 13.40 4.09 -12.18
CA GLY A 613 12.99 5.43 -11.79
C GLY A 613 12.89 5.62 -10.28
N VAL A 614 12.45 4.61 -9.53
CA VAL A 614 12.44 4.69 -8.05
C VAL A 614 13.86 4.68 -7.48
N VAL A 615 14.77 3.86 -8.04
CA VAL A 615 16.14 3.72 -7.52
C VAL A 615 17.05 4.87 -7.96
N PHE A 616 17.00 5.25 -9.24
CA PHE A 616 17.92 6.22 -9.84
C PHE A 616 17.29 7.57 -10.16
N GLY A 617 15.96 7.73 -10.09
CA GLY A 617 15.29 8.96 -10.49
C GLY A 617 15.44 10.13 -9.52
N LYS A 618 15.80 9.86 -8.25
CA LYS A 618 15.97 10.90 -7.24
C LYS A 618 17.21 11.75 -7.54
N GLY A 619 16.99 12.99 -7.96
CA GLY A 619 18.05 13.98 -8.22
C GLY A 619 18.90 13.75 -9.47
N ASN A 620 18.63 12.71 -10.27
CA ASN A 620 19.41 12.40 -11.47
C ASN A 620 18.75 12.94 -12.75
N MET A 621 19.23 14.07 -13.25
CA MET A 621 18.72 14.71 -14.47
C MET A 621 18.87 13.83 -15.73
N VAL A 622 19.94 13.03 -15.81
CA VAL A 622 20.22 12.20 -16.99
C VAL A 622 19.16 11.12 -17.15
N PHE A 623 18.75 10.49 -16.04
CA PHE A 623 17.69 9.50 -16.05
C PHE A 623 16.39 10.07 -16.61
N TRP A 624 15.97 11.25 -16.16
CA TRP A 624 14.74 11.91 -16.62
C TRP A 624 14.78 12.27 -18.10
N ILE A 625 15.92 12.72 -18.63
CA ILE A 625 16.09 13.01 -20.06
C ILE A 625 15.96 11.74 -20.89
N VAL A 626 16.71 10.69 -20.53
CA VAL A 626 16.70 9.41 -21.26
C VAL A 626 15.32 8.78 -21.22
N PHE A 627 14.68 8.74 -20.06
CA PHE A 627 13.32 8.23 -19.91
C PHE A 627 12.32 9.01 -20.76
N SER A 628 12.40 10.34 -20.78
CA SER A 628 11.48 11.17 -21.57
C SER A 628 11.62 10.89 -23.07
N VAL A 629 12.84 10.73 -23.58
CA VAL A 629 13.09 10.36 -24.98
C VAL A 629 12.51 8.99 -25.30
N ILE A 630 12.77 7.99 -24.45
CA ILE A 630 12.21 6.63 -24.63
C ILE A 630 10.69 6.67 -24.58
N HIS A 631 10.09 7.41 -23.65
CA HIS A 631 8.64 7.53 -23.51
C HIS A 631 7.99 8.17 -24.73
N ILE A 632 8.58 9.26 -25.25
CA ILE A 632 8.09 9.93 -26.47
C ILE A 632 8.21 9.00 -27.68
N LEU A 633 9.34 8.32 -27.86
CA LEU A 633 9.51 7.37 -28.96
C LEU A 633 8.53 6.20 -28.86
N ALA A 634 8.38 5.61 -27.68
CA ALA A 634 7.44 4.50 -27.45
C ALA A 634 5.98 4.91 -27.69
N THR A 635 5.59 6.11 -27.24
CA THR A 635 4.23 6.62 -27.48
C THR A 635 3.98 6.94 -28.95
N LEU A 636 4.95 7.51 -29.68
CA LEU A 636 4.87 7.72 -31.13
C LEU A 636 4.79 6.40 -31.91
N LEU A 637 5.58 5.39 -31.51
CA LEU A 637 5.52 4.07 -32.13
C LEU A 637 4.17 3.41 -31.88
N LEU A 638 3.68 3.43 -30.64
CA LEU A 638 2.38 2.86 -30.27
C LEU A 638 1.24 3.58 -30.99
N SER A 639 1.24 4.92 -31.02
CA SER A 639 0.20 5.70 -31.71
C SER A 639 0.18 5.41 -33.21
N THR A 640 1.36 5.25 -33.81
CA THR A 640 1.47 5.01 -35.25
C THR A 640 1.11 3.55 -35.61
N GLN A 641 1.44 2.58 -34.75
CA GLN A 641 0.96 1.19 -34.90
C GLN A 641 -0.57 1.08 -34.75
N LEU A 642 -1.15 1.83 -33.79
CA LEU A 642 -2.60 1.92 -33.62
C LEU A 642 -3.27 2.59 -34.83
N TYR A 643 -2.64 3.59 -35.45
CA TYR A 643 -3.19 4.29 -36.62
C TYR A 643 -3.21 3.41 -37.88
N TYR A 644 -2.12 2.70 -38.17
CA TYR A 644 -2.01 1.85 -39.36
C TYR A 644 -2.55 0.42 -39.18
N MET A 645 -3.30 0.14 -38.11
CA MET A 645 -3.92 -1.17 -37.85
C MET A 645 -2.93 -2.33 -37.98
N GLY A 646 -1.68 -2.13 -37.53
CA GLY A 646 -0.63 -3.15 -37.61
C GLY A 646 -0.12 -3.49 -39.02
N ARG A 647 -0.58 -2.82 -40.09
CA ARG A 647 -0.06 -3.01 -41.46
C ARG A 647 1.21 -2.20 -41.73
N TRP A 648 2.16 -2.24 -40.80
CA TRP A 648 3.37 -1.45 -40.90
C TRP A 648 4.49 -2.22 -41.61
N ARG A 649 5.07 -1.64 -42.68
CA ARG A 649 6.39 -2.02 -43.21
C ARG A 649 7.36 -0.86 -43.02
N LEU A 650 8.53 -1.15 -42.44
CA LEU A 650 9.57 -0.16 -42.16
C LEU A 650 10.31 0.19 -43.46
N ASP A 651 9.80 1.17 -44.20
CA ASP A 651 10.45 1.70 -45.41
C ASP A 651 11.19 3.03 -45.13
N SER A 652 12.27 3.30 -45.86
CA SER A 652 13.17 4.46 -45.70
C SER A 652 12.53 5.85 -45.98
N GLY A 653 11.24 5.93 -46.31
CA GLY A 653 10.49 7.17 -46.55
C GLY A 653 9.64 7.69 -45.37
N ILE A 654 9.78 7.11 -44.18
CA ILE A 654 8.89 7.34 -43.02
C ILE A 654 8.94 8.78 -42.48
N LEU A 655 10.11 9.40 -42.39
CA LEU A 655 10.24 10.78 -41.89
C LEU A 655 9.46 11.78 -42.76
N ARG A 656 9.48 11.58 -44.08
CA ARG A 656 8.75 12.42 -45.04
C ARG A 656 7.24 12.22 -44.94
N ARG A 657 6.77 10.98 -44.68
CA ARG A 657 5.33 10.69 -44.45
C ARG A 657 4.85 11.24 -43.11
N MET A 658 5.63 11.13 -42.03
CA MET A 658 5.29 11.70 -40.72
C MET A 658 5.12 13.22 -40.77
N VAL A 659 6.06 13.92 -41.41
CA VAL A 659 5.97 15.38 -41.58
C VAL A 659 4.75 15.77 -42.41
N TYR A 660 4.44 15.02 -43.47
CA TYR A 660 3.28 15.28 -44.31
C TYR A 660 1.96 15.06 -43.56
N VAL A 661 1.85 14.00 -42.75
CA VAL A 661 0.68 13.70 -41.91
C VAL A 661 0.48 14.73 -40.80
N ILE A 662 1.55 15.17 -40.14
CA ILE A 662 1.50 16.25 -39.15
C ILE A 662 1.01 17.55 -39.82
N TYR A 663 1.49 17.87 -41.03
CA TYR A 663 1.10 19.07 -41.76
C TYR A 663 -0.36 19.02 -42.24
N THR A 664 -0.83 17.89 -42.77
CA THR A 664 -2.21 17.76 -43.27
C THR A 664 -3.25 17.66 -42.15
N ASP A 665 -2.94 16.98 -41.04
CA ASP A 665 -3.91 16.74 -39.97
C ASP A 665 -3.98 17.88 -38.92
N CYS A 666 -2.87 18.59 -38.61
CA CYS A 666 -2.89 19.73 -37.68
C CYS A 666 -3.65 20.95 -38.23
N ILE A 667 -3.61 21.20 -39.54
CA ILE A 667 -4.12 22.44 -40.13
C ILE A 667 -5.51 22.27 -40.75
N ARG A 668 -5.87 21.06 -41.23
CA ARG A 668 -7.03 20.92 -42.13
C ARG A 668 -8.21 20.10 -41.60
N GLN A 669 -8.03 19.19 -40.62
CA GLN A 669 -9.11 18.23 -40.32
C GLN A 669 -9.39 17.90 -38.85
N CYS A 670 -8.68 18.47 -37.86
CA CYS A 670 -8.98 18.36 -36.42
C CYS A 670 -9.59 17.01 -36.02
N SER A 671 -8.94 15.92 -36.41
CA SER A 671 -9.43 14.57 -36.14
C SER A 671 -8.92 14.07 -34.78
N GLY A 672 -9.69 13.17 -34.15
CA GLY A 672 -9.47 12.67 -32.78
C GLY A 672 -8.07 12.13 -32.38
N PRO A 673 -7.14 11.74 -33.28
CA PRO A 673 -5.79 11.30 -32.89
C PRO A 673 -4.84 12.41 -32.41
N ILE A 674 -5.02 13.67 -32.82
CA ILE A 674 -4.12 14.78 -32.42
C ILE A 674 -4.32 15.16 -30.95
N THR A 675 -5.54 15.09 -30.43
CA THR A 675 -5.83 15.38 -29.02
C THR A 675 -5.11 14.42 -28.09
N LEU A 676 -5.00 13.13 -28.46
CA LEU A 676 -4.22 12.13 -27.73
C LEU A 676 -2.73 12.47 -27.78
N CYS A 677 -2.17 12.74 -28.96
CA CYS A 677 -0.75 13.06 -29.12
C CYS A 677 -0.33 14.31 -28.33
N CYS A 678 -1.15 15.37 -28.33
CA CYS A 678 -0.93 16.58 -27.53
C CYS A 678 -1.00 16.32 -26.01
N LEU A 679 -1.86 15.41 -25.55
CA LEU A 679 -1.95 15.01 -24.13
C LEU A 679 -0.75 14.14 -23.68
N PHE A 680 -0.16 13.35 -24.58
CA PHE A 680 1.07 12.62 -24.30
C PHE A 680 2.28 13.55 -24.21
N LEU A 681 2.39 14.51 -25.15
CA LEU A 681 3.45 15.51 -25.16
C LEU A 681 3.38 16.45 -23.96
N SER A 682 2.18 16.85 -23.53
CA SER A 682 2.01 17.70 -22.34
C SER A 682 2.39 16.99 -21.05
N ARG A 683 2.16 15.67 -20.96
CA ARG A 683 2.54 14.87 -19.78
C ARG A 683 4.03 14.54 -19.73
N ALA A 684 4.63 14.24 -20.87
CA ALA A 684 6.10 14.13 -20.97
C ALA A 684 6.79 15.45 -20.57
N ALA A 685 6.22 16.59 -20.96
CA ALA A 685 6.69 17.91 -20.54
C ALA A 685 6.51 18.15 -19.03
N TYR A 686 5.37 17.73 -18.43
CA TYR A 686 5.14 17.82 -16.99
C TYR A 686 6.16 17.00 -16.17
N GLY A 687 6.48 15.77 -16.60
CA GLY A 687 7.51 14.94 -15.95
C GLY A 687 8.91 15.55 -15.98
N LEU A 688 9.27 16.24 -17.08
CA LEU A 688 10.56 16.91 -17.22
C LEU A 688 10.67 18.19 -16.36
N LEU A 689 9.55 18.87 -16.11
CA LEU A 689 9.49 20.13 -15.35
C LEU A 689 9.43 19.88 -13.83
N GLU A 690 8.51 19.03 -13.36
CA GLU A 690 8.28 18.85 -11.92
C GLU A 690 9.17 17.78 -11.28
N ARG A 691 9.65 16.79 -12.05
CA ARG A 691 10.53 15.70 -11.57
C ARG A 691 10.01 15.07 -10.26
N PRO A 692 8.80 14.49 -10.26
CA PRO A 692 8.20 13.96 -9.04
C PRO A 692 9.06 12.85 -8.42
N ASN A 693 9.23 12.90 -7.09
CA ASN A 693 10.00 11.90 -6.35
C ASN A 693 9.35 10.51 -6.39
N ASP A 694 8.03 10.43 -6.59
CA ASP A 694 7.29 9.20 -6.81
C ASP A 694 7.08 8.96 -8.31
N PHE A 695 8.09 8.37 -8.91
CA PHE A 695 8.10 8.00 -10.32
C PHE A 695 7.03 6.96 -10.67
N ALA A 696 6.71 6.06 -9.73
CA ALA A 696 5.75 4.98 -9.97
C ALA A 696 4.31 5.54 -10.04
N SER A 697 3.90 6.37 -9.07
CA SER A 697 2.60 7.05 -9.13
C SER A 697 2.48 7.94 -10.36
N TYR A 698 3.57 8.59 -10.80
CA TYR A 698 3.58 9.37 -12.04
C TYR A 698 3.26 8.51 -13.28
N LEU A 699 3.94 7.38 -13.46
CA LEU A 699 3.71 6.47 -14.58
C LEU A 699 2.31 5.83 -14.52
N LEU A 700 1.83 5.52 -13.31
CA LEU A 700 0.49 4.99 -13.08
C LEU A 700 -0.59 6.01 -13.45
N ALA A 701 -0.43 7.25 -13.01
CA ALA A 701 -1.30 8.34 -13.42
C ALA A 701 -1.35 8.43 -14.95
N ILE A 702 -0.20 8.28 -15.63
CA ILE A 702 -0.15 8.24 -17.10
C ILE A 702 -1.07 7.15 -17.66
N ALA A 703 -0.86 5.91 -17.23
CA ALA A 703 -1.66 4.77 -17.66
C ALA A 703 -3.16 4.94 -17.39
N ILE A 704 -3.54 5.40 -16.20
CA ILE A 704 -4.95 5.56 -15.80
C ILE A 704 -5.63 6.65 -16.63
N CYS A 705 -5.05 7.84 -16.78
CA CYS A 705 -5.73 8.86 -17.58
C CYS A 705 -5.83 8.45 -19.06
N ASN A 706 -4.86 7.71 -19.59
CA ASN A 706 -4.97 7.16 -20.95
C ASN A 706 -6.13 6.15 -21.05
N LEU A 707 -6.25 5.27 -20.07
CA LEU A 707 -7.36 4.32 -19.97
C LEU A 707 -8.71 5.05 -19.90
N LEU A 708 -8.83 6.09 -19.08
CA LEU A 708 -10.05 6.89 -18.93
C LEU A 708 -10.38 7.67 -20.21
N LEU A 709 -9.39 8.27 -20.86
CA LEU A 709 -9.57 8.97 -22.14
C LEU A 709 -10.05 8.01 -23.24
N TYR A 710 -9.43 6.84 -23.35
CA TYR A 710 -9.83 5.84 -24.33
C TYR A 710 -11.23 5.30 -24.04
N PHE A 711 -11.57 5.08 -22.78
CA PHE A 711 -12.91 4.67 -22.36
C PHE A 711 -13.95 5.76 -22.66
N ALA A 712 -13.68 7.02 -22.35
CA ALA A 712 -14.56 8.14 -22.67
C ALA A 712 -14.75 8.29 -24.18
N PHE A 713 -13.67 8.19 -24.97
CA PHE A 713 -13.74 8.18 -26.43
C PHE A 713 -14.65 7.05 -26.95
N TYR A 714 -14.51 5.84 -26.40
CA TYR A 714 -15.35 4.71 -26.78
C TYR A 714 -16.85 4.96 -26.49
N ILE A 715 -17.19 5.48 -25.31
CA ILE A 715 -18.57 5.82 -24.95
C ILE A 715 -19.12 6.94 -25.85
N ILE A 716 -18.34 7.99 -26.11
CA ILE A 716 -18.74 9.10 -27.00
C ILE A 716 -19.00 8.60 -28.42
N MET A 717 -18.14 7.72 -28.94
CA MET A 717 -18.32 7.14 -30.28
C MET A 717 -19.59 6.31 -30.39
N LYS A 718 -19.93 5.51 -29.35
CA LYS A 718 -21.22 4.79 -29.29
C LYS A 718 -22.42 5.73 -29.28
N LEU A 719 -22.35 6.82 -28.51
CA LEU A 719 -23.42 7.81 -28.46
C LEU A 719 -23.60 8.52 -29.81
N ARG A 720 -22.49 8.84 -30.49
CA ARG A 720 -22.51 9.46 -31.83
C ARG A 720 -22.99 8.52 -32.93
N SER A 721 -22.69 7.22 -32.84
CA SER A 721 -23.16 6.22 -33.80
C SER A 721 -24.63 5.82 -33.62
N GLY A 722 -25.32 6.40 -32.61
CA GLY A 722 -26.72 6.13 -32.35
C GLY A 722 -26.99 4.76 -31.70
N GLU A 723 -25.95 4.12 -31.15
CA GLU A 723 -26.10 2.88 -30.40
C GLU A 723 -26.74 3.17 -29.03
N ARG A 724 -27.80 2.44 -28.69
CA ARG A 724 -28.49 2.62 -27.40
C ARG A 724 -27.76 1.85 -26.31
N ILE A 725 -27.30 2.57 -25.29
CA ILE A 725 -26.76 1.97 -24.07
C ILE A 725 -27.93 1.40 -23.26
N GLY A 726 -27.85 0.12 -22.87
CA GLY A 726 -28.87 -0.50 -22.03
C GLY A 726 -29.00 0.20 -20.67
N CYS A 727 -30.24 0.35 -20.17
CA CYS A 727 -30.53 1.06 -18.92
C CYS A 727 -29.71 0.54 -17.73
N MET A 728 -29.58 -0.79 -17.58
CA MET A 728 -28.75 -1.40 -16.53
C MET A 728 -27.29 -1.00 -16.65
N SER A 729 -26.75 -0.93 -17.87
CA SER A 729 -25.36 -0.51 -18.10
C SER A 729 -25.15 0.98 -17.79
N LEU A 730 -26.13 1.83 -18.10
CA LEU A 730 -26.09 3.26 -17.80
C LEU A 730 -26.11 3.51 -16.28
N VAL A 731 -26.97 2.81 -15.55
CA VAL A 731 -27.03 2.87 -14.07
C VAL A 731 -25.70 2.43 -13.47
N CYS A 732 -25.11 1.33 -13.95
CA CYS A 732 -23.79 0.88 -13.49
C CYS A 732 -22.68 1.89 -13.77
N ILE A 733 -22.70 2.56 -14.94
CA ILE A 733 -21.71 3.61 -15.28
C ILE A 733 -21.83 4.79 -14.33
N LEU A 734 -23.05 5.31 -14.11
CA LEU A 734 -23.28 6.44 -13.21
C LEU A 734 -22.89 6.10 -11.77
N PHE A 735 -23.30 4.93 -11.27
CA PHE A 735 -22.91 4.45 -9.95
C PHE A 735 -21.39 4.37 -9.81
N THR A 736 -20.71 3.74 -10.78
CA THR A 736 -19.24 3.59 -10.76
C THR A 736 -18.53 4.94 -10.80
N ALA A 737 -19.02 5.90 -11.58
CA ALA A 737 -18.44 7.24 -11.67
C ALA A 737 -18.55 8.00 -10.34
N VAL A 738 -19.69 7.90 -9.64
CA VAL A 738 -19.89 8.51 -8.32
C VAL A 738 -18.94 7.90 -7.28
N VAL A 739 -18.84 6.57 -7.24
CA VAL A 739 -17.95 5.87 -6.28
C VAL A 739 -16.48 6.24 -6.55
N TRP A 740 -16.05 6.34 -7.82
CA TRP A 740 -14.71 6.83 -8.16
C TRP A 740 -14.45 8.26 -7.68
N GLY A 741 -15.44 9.16 -7.79
CA GLY A 741 -15.32 10.53 -7.30
C GLY A 741 -15.01 10.58 -5.81
N PHE A 742 -15.74 9.79 -5.01
CA PHE A 742 -15.46 9.67 -3.57
C PHE A 742 -14.13 8.98 -3.30
N ALA A 743 -13.77 7.92 -4.03
CA ALA A 743 -12.49 7.24 -3.87
C ALA A 743 -11.32 8.22 -4.09
N LEU A 744 -11.36 9.02 -5.16
CA LEU A 744 -10.32 10.01 -5.46
C LEU A 744 -10.23 11.10 -4.39
N PHE A 745 -11.35 11.51 -3.78
CA PHE A 745 -11.33 12.47 -2.68
C PHE A 745 -10.51 11.96 -1.48
N PHE A 746 -10.72 10.70 -1.07
CA PHE A 746 -9.97 10.10 0.04
C PHE A 746 -8.50 9.81 -0.33
N PHE A 747 -8.23 9.45 -1.58
CA PHE A 747 -6.86 9.24 -2.07
C PHE A 747 -5.95 10.47 -1.87
N PHE A 748 -6.50 11.69 -2.05
CA PHE A 748 -5.72 12.93 -1.91
C PHE A 748 -5.55 13.44 -0.47
N GLN A 749 -6.11 12.77 0.55
CA GLN A 749 -5.99 13.21 1.95
C GLN A 749 -4.59 13.01 2.56
N GLY A 750 -3.79 12.08 2.01
CA GLY A 750 -2.35 11.90 2.31
C GLY A 750 -2.00 11.77 3.80
N LEU A 751 -2.29 10.62 4.42
CA LEU A 751 -2.04 10.37 5.85
C LEU A 751 -0.59 9.99 6.20
N SER A 752 0.17 9.46 5.24
CA SER A 752 1.57 9.05 5.41
C SER A 752 2.34 9.22 4.11
N THR A 753 3.63 9.54 4.18
CA THR A 753 4.49 9.67 2.99
C THR A 753 5.92 9.19 3.26
N TRP A 754 6.37 8.24 2.45
CA TRP A 754 7.76 7.76 2.47
C TRP A 754 8.73 8.68 1.70
N GLN A 755 8.22 9.75 1.07
CA GLN A 755 9.08 10.72 0.35
C GLN A 755 9.87 11.62 1.31
N LYS A 756 9.38 11.78 2.54
CA LYS A 756 9.97 12.57 3.62
C LYS A 756 10.57 11.67 4.70
N THR A 757 11.20 12.26 5.71
CA THR A 757 11.68 11.48 6.86
C THR A 757 10.50 10.89 7.66
N PRO A 758 10.72 9.80 8.43
CA PRO A 758 9.67 9.20 9.27
C PRO A 758 9.03 10.22 10.22
N ALA A 759 9.86 11.08 10.83
CA ALA A 759 9.40 12.14 11.73
C ALA A 759 8.46 13.14 11.03
N GLU A 760 8.80 13.60 9.83
CA GLU A 760 7.96 14.52 9.06
C GLU A 760 6.67 13.86 8.56
N SER A 761 6.73 12.57 8.18
CA SER A 761 5.53 11.82 7.78
C SER A 761 4.50 11.79 8.90
N ARG A 762 4.94 11.71 10.17
CA ARG A 762 4.04 11.62 11.33
C ARG A 762 3.24 12.90 11.60
N GLU A 763 3.65 14.05 11.05
CA GLU A 763 2.86 15.29 11.15
C GLU A 763 1.47 15.13 10.53
N HIS A 764 1.39 14.30 9.49
CA HIS A 764 0.17 14.00 8.75
C HIS A 764 -0.73 12.96 9.42
N ASN A 765 -0.26 12.27 10.48
CA ASN A 765 -1.06 11.29 11.19
C ASN A 765 -2.32 11.93 11.78
N ARG A 766 -3.45 11.23 11.62
CA ARG A 766 -4.79 11.62 12.09
C ARG A 766 -5.44 10.46 12.83
N ASP A 767 -6.31 10.78 13.78
CA ASP A 767 -7.12 9.76 14.47
C ASP A 767 -8.09 9.07 13.48
N CYS A 768 -8.53 7.85 13.83
CA CYS A 768 -9.46 7.06 13.01
C CYS A 768 -10.83 7.73 12.86
N ILE A 769 -11.48 7.56 11.70
CA ILE A 769 -12.78 8.17 11.40
C ILE A 769 -13.93 7.18 11.58
N VAL A 770 -13.87 6.02 10.92
CA VAL A 770 -14.99 5.07 10.89
C VAL A 770 -14.81 4.00 11.97
N LEU A 771 -15.80 3.86 12.85
CA LEU A 771 -15.83 2.91 13.97
C LEU A 771 -14.61 2.99 14.90
N SER A 772 -13.88 4.12 14.88
CA SER A 772 -12.58 4.26 15.54
C SER A 772 -11.57 3.16 15.14
N PHE A 773 -11.68 2.64 13.92
CA PHE A 773 -10.87 1.53 13.42
C PHE A 773 -10.29 1.75 12.01
N PHE A 774 -11.02 2.46 11.12
CA PHE A 774 -10.57 2.73 9.76
C PHE A 774 -10.27 4.23 9.56
N ASP A 775 -9.19 4.52 8.84
CA ASP A 775 -8.78 5.88 8.46
C ASP A 775 -9.22 6.27 7.03
N ASP A 776 -8.83 7.47 6.58
CA ASP A 776 -9.14 7.96 5.22
C ASP A 776 -8.62 7.01 4.13
N HIS A 777 -7.45 6.39 4.35
CA HIS A 777 -6.79 5.53 3.37
C HIS A 777 -7.48 4.15 3.29
N ASP A 778 -7.93 3.63 4.43
CA ASP A 778 -8.78 2.43 4.48
C ASP A 778 -10.11 2.62 3.74
N ILE A 779 -10.73 3.79 3.89
CA ILE A 779 -11.96 4.14 3.17
C ILE A 779 -11.69 4.22 1.67
N TRP A 780 -10.53 4.74 1.26
CA TRP A 780 -10.12 4.72 -0.14
C TRP A 780 -10.06 3.27 -0.67
N HIS A 781 -9.43 2.32 0.03
CA HIS A 781 -9.39 0.91 -0.37
C HIS A 781 -10.80 0.29 -0.54
N PHE A 782 -11.73 0.60 0.36
CA PHE A 782 -13.12 0.15 0.22
C PHE A 782 -13.79 0.71 -1.02
N LEU A 783 -13.68 2.01 -1.25
CA LEU A 783 -14.35 2.67 -2.38
C LEU A 783 -13.70 2.31 -3.73
N SER A 784 -12.37 2.25 -3.80
CA SER A 784 -11.63 1.90 -5.00
C SER A 784 -11.88 0.46 -5.41
N SER A 785 -11.95 -0.49 -4.48
CA SER A 785 -12.28 -1.90 -4.79
C SER A 785 -13.69 -2.03 -5.38
N ILE A 786 -14.69 -1.33 -4.81
CA ILE A 786 -16.05 -1.26 -5.36
C ILE A 786 -16.07 -0.60 -6.74
N ALA A 787 -15.32 0.50 -6.92
CA ALA A 787 -15.26 1.24 -8.18
C ALA A 787 -14.56 0.45 -9.30
N MET A 788 -13.51 -0.33 -8.97
CA MET A 788 -12.82 -1.22 -9.89
C MET A 788 -13.70 -2.39 -10.30
N PHE A 789 -14.38 -3.02 -9.34
CA PHE A 789 -15.39 -4.04 -9.61
C PHE A 789 -16.52 -3.52 -10.52
N GLY A 790 -17.07 -2.34 -10.21
CA GLY A 790 -18.06 -1.66 -11.05
C GLY A 790 -17.54 -1.39 -12.47
N SER A 791 -16.31 -0.92 -12.59
CA SER A 791 -15.62 -0.69 -13.87
C SER A 791 -15.48 -1.97 -14.69
N PHE A 792 -15.25 -3.11 -14.04
CA PHE A 792 -15.18 -4.41 -14.73
C PHE A 792 -16.58 -4.87 -15.15
N LEU A 793 -17.58 -4.77 -14.28
CA LEU A 793 -18.97 -5.11 -14.59
C LEU A 793 -19.52 -4.31 -15.77
N VAL A 794 -19.23 -3.01 -15.86
CA VAL A 794 -19.61 -2.18 -17.01
C VAL A 794 -19.06 -2.80 -18.30
N ARG A 795 -17.77 -3.21 -18.30
CA ARG A 795 -17.15 -3.80 -19.49
C ARG A 795 -17.78 -5.13 -19.89
N VAL A 796 -18.16 -5.97 -18.93
CA VAL A 796 -18.85 -7.26 -19.20
C VAL A 796 -20.31 -7.03 -19.64
N SER A 797 -21.01 -6.06 -19.05
CA SER A 797 -22.40 -5.70 -19.41
C SER A 797 -22.51 -5.21 -20.85
N GLU A 798 -21.55 -4.40 -21.29
CA GLU A 798 -21.52 -3.93 -22.67
C GLU A 798 -21.36 -5.04 -23.72
N GLU A 799 -20.76 -6.18 -23.38
CA GLU A 799 -20.65 -7.34 -24.30
C GLU A 799 -21.94 -8.17 -24.38
N GLY A 800 -22.81 -8.08 -23.37
CA GLY A 800 -24.06 -8.84 -23.31
C GLY A 800 -25.20 -8.29 -24.17
N HIS A 801 -25.16 -7.00 -24.52
CA HIS A 801 -26.31 -6.27 -25.08
C HIS A 801 -26.09 -5.63 -26.46
N VAL A 802 -25.03 -5.99 -27.17
CA VAL A 802 -24.84 -5.49 -28.55
C VAL A 802 -25.77 -6.25 -29.52
N HIS A 803 -27.05 -5.85 -29.54
CA HIS A 803 -27.93 -6.11 -30.69
C HIS A 803 -27.49 -5.19 -31.83
N VAL A 804 -26.49 -5.60 -32.60
CA VAL A 804 -26.22 -4.94 -33.88
C VAL A 804 -27.41 -5.22 -34.78
N ARG A 805 -28.13 -4.15 -35.16
CA ARG A 805 -29.17 -4.26 -36.19
C ARG A 805 -28.52 -4.75 -37.47
N VAL A 806 -29.01 -5.90 -37.95
CA VAL A 806 -28.74 -6.46 -39.26
C VAL A 806 -28.79 -5.36 -40.32
N LEU A 807 -27.65 -5.04 -40.94
CA LEU A 807 -27.60 -4.15 -42.09
C LEU A 807 -28.12 -4.93 -43.30
N ASP A 808 -29.32 -4.58 -43.76
CA ASP A 808 -29.94 -5.14 -44.96
C ASP A 808 -29.25 -4.56 -46.21
N TRP A 809 -28.34 -5.33 -46.79
CA TRP A 809 -27.45 -4.89 -47.88
C TRP A 809 -28.20 -4.59 -49.19
N ARG A 810 -29.49 -4.96 -49.34
CA ARG A 810 -30.25 -4.75 -50.58
C ARG A 810 -30.87 -3.35 -50.75
N ARG A 811 -30.79 -2.46 -49.75
CA ARG A 811 -31.49 -1.14 -49.81
C ARG A 811 -30.61 0.08 -50.04
N THR A 812 -29.29 -0.05 -50.08
CA THR A 812 -28.38 1.06 -50.39
C THR A 812 -27.66 0.81 -51.71
N ARG A 813 -28.22 1.31 -52.82
CA ARG A 813 -27.41 1.56 -54.02
C ARG A 813 -26.42 2.68 -53.69
N PRO A 814 -25.10 2.52 -53.89
CA PRO A 814 -24.18 3.64 -53.87
C PRO A 814 -24.22 4.31 -55.24
N SER A 815 -24.88 5.45 -55.34
CA SER A 815 -24.67 6.40 -56.43
C SER A 815 -23.57 7.38 -56.00
N VAL A 816 -22.30 6.96 -56.08
CA VAL A 816 -21.14 7.76 -56.51
C VAL A 816 -20.02 6.75 -56.79
N MET A 817 -19.82 6.47 -58.07
CA MET A 817 -18.63 5.80 -58.60
C MET A 817 -17.43 6.75 -58.44
N GLY A 818 -16.41 6.29 -57.75
CA GLY A 818 -15.03 6.76 -57.82
C GLY A 818 -14.15 5.52 -57.73
N SER A 819 -13.41 5.26 -58.80
CA SER A 819 -12.75 3.99 -59.16
C SER A 819 -11.65 3.51 -58.18
N PRO A 820 -11.28 2.23 -58.28
CA PRO A 820 -10.49 1.49 -57.30
C PRO A 820 -9.01 1.47 -57.69
N ASP A 821 -8.14 1.79 -56.75
CA ASP A 821 -6.74 1.38 -56.75
C ASP A 821 -6.32 1.22 -55.28
N TRP A 822 -5.27 0.43 -55.04
CA TRP A 822 -4.73 -0.04 -53.73
C TRP A 822 -5.25 -1.42 -53.29
N LEU A 823 -4.76 -2.44 -54.01
CA LEU A 823 -4.51 -3.79 -53.52
C LEU A 823 -3.32 -3.79 -52.56
#